data_AF-A0A7W4YVA8-F1
#
_entry.id   AF-A0A7W4YVA8-F1
#
_cell.length_a   1.000
_cell.length_b   1.000
_cell.length_c   1.000
_cell.angle_alpha   90.00
_cell.angle_beta   90.00
_cell.angle_gamma   90.00
#
_symmetry.space_group_name_H-M   'P 1'
#
loop_
_entity.id
_entity.type
_entity.pdbx_description
1 polymer ?
#
loop_
_entity_poly.entity_id
_entity_poly.type
_entity_poly.pdbx_seq_one_letter_code
_entity_poly.pdbx_strand_id
1 'polypeptide(L)'
;MSEVKIRLPAPHPVQKKILSRPTRFNAICMGEKGGKTTLGIEVLIMSARGALAGNAPVAWFAATKEELVEVKRIVRRAIDQVIKRQPNARRIELANGNAIDFYSLDEMPKSFPQYGLIVVDDVCQVPLFLDTWEDVLSECLREHQGEGWFLSNAYGKRNDFYRLYQIGNLDPDWSCWQFPSDCNPFLPEDAKAEMAEVTELELRQRFGAEFLDVAVELTAAQRVLKQGETFIQWCERLEQDGLKVDGVPFTLSDRPAMRFIYELIPSTREEAFERVDVIMKCTQVGFTVMEMLAAIYLALRFAPAKIGMFMPSTSLASGKSSERFLPIARTVPAVHRLMTEKNASGGRGGEGNVLIRNLGPSRFHFLWTSGATATESFPMDVISFDEVQEMLIADMEKVVERLSASKLKYTLMGSTANWPDSDIHWWYQRGTQHQFHTECPHCGLGQVLDEHFPECIQFDPQHPKRKQRGDTILLGEYRYQCHSCKGWIDDPQQGEWIAKNPAADIRSVHFPQFLSPTISPRNIIEAFRNNDSMKGFYNRKLGKPYTDPSQVPVNLEMLNQCAAEGMRRGVVWKDRARNTFMGIDQMGAYNVAIIKERMDSGHQAVIHLEYIFDADPFMRCSKLMELYGVQCCVVETLPNYNDAKRFAQRHSGKVFLAGYGNMDNEMLIWGDTPKSNSSDRRTDEEALDRYTVRLDQYKCMQVSMARFATQSCLFPDPTALVQMYAEKGEKALTPVCKDVAFFHFTRTALVVEKDEDEKKYKRKVVKVGIDPHTSYANMLCDVAWSRAHGTSTFILPSGGTDHQKALEPGQIDIPDQIAAVMSQLQISRDEVCGNCVNRDEETGLCSEQRVLTAKADPGCWAFIAKG
;
A
#
# COMPACT_ATOMS: atom_id res chain seq x y z
N MET A 1 -15.58 73.21 33.67
CA MET A 1 -15.48 71.91 32.98
C MET A 1 -14.02 71.47 33.08
N SER A 2 -13.75 70.34 33.73
CA SER A 2 -12.40 69.77 33.77
C SER A 2 -12.01 69.32 32.37
N GLU A 3 -10.90 69.85 31.84
CA GLU A 3 -10.36 69.48 30.54
C GLU A 3 -9.82 68.04 30.61
N VAL A 4 -10.48 67.09 29.94
CA VAL A 4 -10.08 65.68 29.92
C VAL A 4 -9.17 65.44 28.71
N LYS A 5 -7.96 64.91 28.93
CA LYS A 5 -6.98 64.66 27.86
C LYS A 5 -7.02 63.20 27.42
N ILE A 6 -7.55 62.95 26.23
CA ILE A 6 -7.57 61.64 25.57
C ILE A 6 -6.37 61.54 24.62
N ARG A 7 -5.72 60.37 24.58
CA ARG A 7 -4.58 60.10 23.69
C ARG A 7 -4.95 58.97 22.73
N LEU A 8 -5.03 59.31 21.44
CA LEU A 8 -5.17 58.36 20.34
C LEU A 8 -3.98 58.53 19.37
N PRO A 9 -3.57 57.47 18.66
CA PRO A 9 -2.59 57.61 17.58
C PRO A 9 -3.06 58.63 16.55
N ALA A 10 -2.18 59.54 16.13
CA ALA A 10 -2.53 60.52 15.12
C ALA A 10 -2.82 59.82 13.77
N PRO A 11 -3.96 60.08 13.11
CA PRO A 11 -4.25 59.46 11.83
C PRO A 11 -3.20 59.79 10.77
N HIS A 12 -2.73 58.80 10.03
CA HIS A 12 -1.79 59.02 8.92
C HIS A 12 -2.51 59.61 7.69
N PRO A 13 -1.79 60.08 6.64
CA PRO A 13 -2.39 60.87 5.55
C PRO A 13 -3.59 60.20 4.87
N VAL A 14 -3.54 58.89 4.64
CA VAL A 14 -4.64 58.13 4.03
C VAL A 14 -5.84 58.01 4.97
N GLN A 15 -5.62 57.76 6.27
CA GLN A 15 -6.71 57.76 7.26
C GLN A 15 -7.38 59.13 7.33
N LYS A 16 -6.61 60.24 7.32
CA LYS A 16 -7.17 61.60 7.27
C LYS A 16 -8.02 61.82 6.01
N LYS A 17 -7.59 61.30 4.86
CA LYS A 17 -8.35 61.37 3.61
C LYS A 17 -9.70 60.67 3.75
N ILE A 18 -9.73 59.46 4.31
CA ILE A 18 -10.96 58.69 4.55
C ILE A 18 -11.88 59.45 5.52
N LEU A 19 -11.35 59.90 6.67
CA LEU A 19 -12.09 60.63 7.70
C LEU A 19 -12.66 61.97 7.22
N SER A 20 -12.09 62.59 6.19
CA SER A 20 -12.56 63.87 5.64
C SER A 20 -13.81 63.76 4.77
N ARG A 21 -14.20 62.54 4.36
CA ARG A 21 -15.33 62.29 3.45
C ARG A 21 -16.15 61.07 3.91
N PRO A 22 -16.71 61.09 5.14
CA PRO A 22 -17.57 60.01 5.57
C PRO A 22 -18.93 60.10 4.85
N THR A 23 -19.46 58.95 4.44
CA THR A 23 -20.87 58.78 4.04
C THR A 23 -21.60 57.97 5.10
N ARG A 24 -22.88 57.66 4.85
CA ARG A 24 -23.68 56.84 5.77
C ARG A 24 -23.05 55.48 6.00
N PHE A 25 -22.55 54.85 4.94
CA PHE A 25 -21.85 53.57 5.01
C PHE A 25 -20.46 53.68 4.38
N ASN A 26 -19.47 53.00 4.95
CA ASN A 26 -18.07 53.14 4.55
C ASN A 26 -17.40 51.76 4.49
N ALA A 27 -16.97 51.31 3.31
CA ALA A 27 -16.24 50.06 3.13
C ALA A 27 -14.76 50.33 2.88
N ILE A 28 -13.92 49.94 3.83
CA ILE A 28 -12.49 50.25 3.84
C ILE A 28 -11.69 48.95 3.66
N CYS A 29 -11.10 48.79 2.49
CA CYS A 29 -10.17 47.73 2.17
C CYS A 29 -8.74 48.25 2.35
N MET A 30 -7.97 47.67 3.28
CA MET A 30 -6.55 48.02 3.43
C MET A 30 -5.69 46.77 3.53
N GLY A 31 -4.45 46.87 3.06
CA GLY A 31 -3.47 45.81 3.25
C GLY A 31 -3.17 45.55 4.73
N GLU A 32 -2.63 44.37 5.03
CA GLU A 32 -2.23 43.98 6.38
C GLU A 32 -1.29 45.03 6.99
N LYS A 33 -1.50 45.34 8.28
CA LYS A 33 -0.76 46.40 8.99
C LYS A 33 -0.90 47.81 8.36
N GLY A 34 -1.86 48.02 7.44
CA GLY A 34 -2.14 49.32 6.83
C GLY A 34 -2.85 50.33 7.75
N GLY A 35 -3.21 49.94 8.98
CA GLY A 35 -3.81 50.84 9.98
C GLY A 35 -5.34 50.86 10.04
N LYS A 36 -6.02 49.86 9.46
CA LYS A 36 -7.49 49.77 9.42
C LYS A 36 -8.16 49.74 10.80
N THR A 37 -7.72 48.87 11.71
CA THR A 37 -8.27 48.79 13.08
C THR A 37 -8.08 50.11 13.84
N THR A 38 -6.93 50.77 13.69
CA THR A 38 -6.67 52.08 14.30
C THR A 38 -7.61 53.16 13.76
N LEU A 39 -7.90 53.15 12.45
CA LEU A 39 -8.92 54.02 11.85
C LEU A 39 -10.30 53.75 12.45
N GLY A 40 -10.68 52.48 12.58
CA GLY A 40 -11.95 52.11 13.22
C GLY A 40 -12.08 52.65 14.64
N ILE A 41 -11.02 52.53 15.44
CA ILE A 41 -11.01 53.00 16.83
C ILE A 41 -11.16 54.53 16.87
N GLU A 42 -10.46 55.25 15.99
CA GLU A 42 -10.61 56.71 15.84
C GLU A 42 -12.06 57.08 15.48
N VAL A 43 -12.66 56.38 14.51
CA VAL A 43 -14.07 56.60 14.12
C VAL A 43 -15.02 56.34 15.28
N LEU A 44 -14.87 55.20 15.96
CA LEU A 44 -15.73 54.79 17.09
C LEU A 44 -15.72 55.83 18.21
N ILE A 45 -14.57 56.46 18.48
CA ILE A 45 -14.39 57.38 19.62
C ILE A 45 -14.64 58.84 19.22
N MET A 46 -14.02 59.30 18.13
CA MET A 46 -13.81 60.73 17.83
C MET A 46 -14.65 61.26 16.66
N SER A 47 -15.26 60.41 15.84
CA SER A 47 -16.10 60.90 14.73
C SER A 47 -17.30 61.70 15.24
N ALA A 48 -17.98 62.45 14.36
CA ALA A 48 -19.15 63.25 14.73
C ALA A 48 -20.27 62.42 15.38
N ARG A 49 -20.38 61.13 15.02
CA ARG A 49 -21.30 60.16 15.62
C ARG A 49 -20.63 59.20 16.61
N GLY A 50 -19.33 59.38 16.87
CA GLY A 50 -18.53 58.58 17.78
C GLY A 50 -18.94 58.78 19.24
N ALA A 51 -18.39 57.93 20.11
CA ALA A 51 -18.80 57.84 21.51
C ALA A 51 -18.65 59.15 22.29
N LEU A 52 -17.70 60.02 21.93
CA LEU A 52 -17.45 61.29 22.63
C LEU A 52 -18.26 62.47 22.11
N ALA A 53 -18.56 62.50 20.82
CA ALA A 53 -19.23 63.63 20.16
C ALA A 53 -20.72 63.37 19.86
N GLY A 54 -21.08 62.10 19.60
CA GLY A 54 -22.43 61.68 19.29
C GLY A 54 -23.36 61.64 20.50
N ASN A 55 -24.67 61.60 20.21
CA ASN A 55 -25.76 61.56 21.18
C ASN A 55 -26.46 60.18 21.26
N ALA A 56 -25.95 59.17 20.56
CA ALA A 56 -26.50 57.82 20.48
C ALA A 56 -25.39 56.78 20.74
N PRO A 57 -25.73 55.60 21.31
CA PRO A 57 -24.76 54.55 21.58
C PRO A 57 -24.08 54.09 20.30
N VAL A 58 -22.86 53.58 20.45
CA VAL A 58 -22.04 53.05 19.35
C VAL A 58 -21.63 51.60 19.64
N ALA A 59 -21.30 50.84 18.60
CA ALA A 59 -20.86 49.46 18.78
C ALA A 59 -19.64 49.08 17.92
N TRP A 60 -18.81 48.22 18.49
CA TRP A 60 -17.73 47.52 17.78
C TRP A 60 -18.09 46.04 17.62
N PHE A 61 -17.98 45.55 16.38
CA PHE A 61 -18.12 44.15 16.02
C PHE A 61 -16.76 43.63 15.56
N ALA A 62 -16.26 42.58 16.22
CA ALA A 62 -15.10 41.82 15.76
C ALA A 62 -15.57 40.50 15.14
N ALA A 63 -14.76 39.93 14.25
CA ALA A 63 -15.07 38.62 13.66
C ALA A 63 -15.03 37.51 14.73
N THR A 64 -14.07 37.58 15.64
CA THR A 64 -13.89 36.59 16.73
C THR A 64 -13.80 37.22 18.12
N LYS A 65 -14.01 36.38 19.14
CA LYS A 65 -13.97 36.79 20.55
C LYS A 65 -12.57 37.23 21.00
N GLU A 66 -11.54 36.58 20.48
CA GLU A 66 -10.14 36.88 20.76
C GLU A 66 -9.77 38.28 20.27
N GLU A 67 -10.14 38.62 19.03
CA GLU A 67 -9.96 39.95 18.44
C GLU A 67 -10.71 41.03 19.23
N LEU A 68 -11.95 40.72 19.65
CA LEU A 68 -12.77 41.63 20.44
C LEU A 68 -12.10 42.03 21.75
N VAL A 69 -11.50 41.06 22.46
CA VAL A 69 -10.82 41.30 23.75
C VAL A 69 -9.67 42.30 23.59
N GLU A 70 -8.88 42.15 22.54
CA GLU A 70 -7.73 43.02 22.29
C GLU A 70 -8.16 44.43 21.91
N VAL A 71 -9.10 44.58 20.97
CA VAL A 71 -9.60 45.91 20.58
C VAL A 71 -10.28 46.60 21.77
N LYS A 72 -11.12 45.89 22.52
CA LYS A 72 -11.78 46.45 23.70
C LYS A 72 -10.77 46.96 24.73
N ARG A 73 -9.65 46.24 24.92
CA ARG A 73 -8.56 46.66 25.80
C ARG A 73 -7.93 47.98 25.34
N ILE A 74 -7.70 48.13 24.04
CA ILE A 74 -7.16 49.36 23.44
C ILE A 74 -8.14 50.53 23.61
N VAL A 75 -9.41 50.33 23.21
CA VAL A 75 -10.45 51.36 23.34
C VAL A 75 -10.60 51.78 24.79
N ARG A 76 -10.79 50.84 25.73
CA ARG A 76 -10.93 51.13 27.16
C ARG A 76 -9.78 51.96 27.70
N ARG A 77 -8.53 51.65 27.31
CA ARG A 77 -7.35 52.42 27.72
C ARG A 77 -7.39 53.85 27.20
N ALA A 78 -7.86 54.07 25.97
CA ALA A 78 -7.97 55.40 25.39
C ALA A 78 -9.02 56.27 26.10
N ILE A 79 -10.15 55.67 26.50
CA ILE A 79 -11.30 56.40 27.08
C ILE A 79 -11.38 56.32 28.61
N ASP A 80 -10.39 55.77 29.30
CA ASP A 80 -10.45 55.44 30.75
C ASP A 80 -10.93 56.63 31.61
N GLN A 81 -10.47 57.84 31.30
CA GLN A 81 -10.81 59.07 32.04
C GLN A 81 -12.28 59.53 31.87
N VAL A 82 -13.00 59.01 30.88
CA VAL A 82 -14.40 59.37 30.61
C VAL A 82 -15.37 58.22 30.89
N ILE A 83 -14.90 57.09 31.42
CA ILE A 83 -15.76 55.97 31.80
C ILE A 83 -16.55 56.34 33.06
N LYS A 84 -17.88 56.26 32.97
CA LYS A 84 -18.78 56.41 34.12
C LYS A 84 -18.92 55.11 34.89
N ARG A 85 -19.23 54.01 34.19
CA ARG A 85 -19.34 52.65 34.75
C ARG A 85 -19.35 51.60 33.64
N GLN A 86 -19.16 50.35 34.02
CA GLN A 86 -19.24 49.20 33.12
C GLN A 86 -20.32 48.22 33.63
N PRO A 87 -21.57 48.30 33.15
CA PRO A 87 -22.67 47.50 33.71
C PRO A 87 -22.54 45.99 33.43
N ASN A 88 -21.81 45.59 32.38
CA ASN A 88 -21.57 44.19 32.05
C ASN A 88 -20.31 44.02 31.18
N ALA A 89 -20.02 42.77 30.79
CA ALA A 89 -18.83 42.45 30.00
C ALA A 89 -18.83 43.06 28.58
N ARG A 90 -19.97 43.47 28.01
CA ARG A 90 -20.03 44.02 26.64
C ARG A 90 -20.15 45.54 26.58
N ARG A 91 -20.64 46.20 27.63
CA ARG A 91 -21.02 47.62 27.59
C ARG A 91 -20.14 48.49 28.47
N ILE A 92 -19.68 49.62 27.93
CA ILE A 92 -19.02 50.71 28.66
C ILE A 92 -19.90 51.96 28.58
N GLU A 93 -20.32 52.52 29.72
CA GLU A 93 -21.07 53.78 29.77
C GLU A 93 -20.12 54.95 30.10
N LEU A 94 -20.30 56.05 29.39
CA LEU A 94 -19.44 57.24 29.45
C LEU A 94 -20.08 58.36 30.29
N ALA A 95 -19.25 59.28 30.78
CA ALA A 95 -19.67 60.43 31.58
C ALA A 95 -20.57 61.41 30.81
N ASN A 96 -20.47 61.45 29.48
CA ASN A 96 -21.34 62.26 28.60
C ASN A 96 -22.74 61.64 28.38
N GLY A 97 -23.03 60.48 28.99
CA GLY A 97 -24.31 59.78 28.84
C GLY A 97 -24.35 58.78 27.67
N ASN A 98 -23.31 58.74 26.83
CA ASN A 98 -23.22 57.80 25.72
C ASN A 98 -22.67 56.42 26.17
N ALA A 99 -22.72 55.41 25.30
CA ALA A 99 -22.20 54.07 25.58
C ALA A 99 -21.53 53.41 24.37
N ILE A 100 -20.58 52.53 24.64
CA ILE A 100 -19.90 51.68 23.66
C ILE A 100 -20.21 50.22 23.99
N ASP A 101 -20.81 49.51 23.05
CA ASP A 101 -21.03 48.06 23.12
C ASP A 101 -20.01 47.29 22.27
N PHE A 102 -19.62 46.09 22.72
CA PHE A 102 -18.64 45.22 22.07
C PHE A 102 -19.25 43.85 21.80
N TYR A 103 -19.24 43.43 20.53
CA TYR A 103 -19.81 42.17 20.07
C TYR A 103 -18.82 41.34 19.27
N SER A 104 -18.93 40.03 19.41
CA SER A 104 -18.27 39.06 18.54
C SER A 104 -19.32 38.48 17.59
N LEU A 105 -19.02 38.46 16.29
CA LEU A 105 -19.97 38.00 15.27
C LEU A 105 -20.18 36.48 15.29
N ASP A 106 -19.28 35.72 15.91
CA ASP A 106 -19.43 34.27 16.15
C ASP A 106 -20.32 33.92 17.37
N GLU A 107 -20.62 34.89 18.24
CA GLU A 107 -21.42 34.73 19.47
C GLU A 107 -22.46 35.87 19.60
N MET A 108 -23.34 35.97 18.60
CA MET A 108 -24.33 37.05 18.53
C MET A 108 -25.54 36.84 19.49
N PRO A 109 -25.98 37.87 20.23
CA PRO A 109 -27.23 37.81 20.99
C PRO A 109 -28.45 37.81 20.07
N LYS A 110 -29.61 37.38 20.60
CA LYS A 110 -30.88 37.34 19.86
C LYS A 110 -31.40 38.71 19.41
N SER A 111 -31.00 39.78 20.07
CA SER A 111 -31.43 41.14 19.74
C SER A 111 -30.36 42.16 20.13
N PHE A 112 -30.39 43.29 19.44
CA PHE A 112 -29.45 44.39 19.59
C PHE A 112 -30.17 45.69 19.96
N PRO A 113 -29.53 46.57 20.74
CA PRO A 113 -29.91 47.97 20.82
C PRO A 113 -29.79 48.68 19.47
N GLN A 114 -30.37 49.87 19.39
CA GLN A 114 -30.22 50.77 18.25
C GLN A 114 -29.00 51.66 18.45
N TYR A 115 -28.20 51.83 17.40
CA TYR A 115 -26.89 52.50 17.43
C TYR A 115 -26.83 53.67 16.45
N GLY A 116 -26.13 54.73 16.84
CA GLY A 116 -25.82 55.87 15.96
C GLY A 116 -24.64 55.60 15.03
N LEU A 117 -23.77 54.65 15.41
CA LEU A 117 -22.57 54.26 14.67
C LEU A 117 -22.20 52.81 15.02
N ILE A 118 -21.88 52.02 14.00
CA ILE A 118 -21.22 50.71 14.17
C ILE A 118 -19.90 50.66 13.41
N VAL A 119 -18.93 49.96 13.98
CA VAL A 119 -17.68 49.59 13.31
C VAL A 119 -17.57 48.06 13.31
N VAL A 120 -17.32 47.49 12.15
CA VAL A 120 -17.14 46.05 11.93
C VAL A 120 -15.73 45.83 11.40
N ASP A 121 -14.90 45.10 12.14
CA ASP A 121 -13.52 44.81 11.75
C ASP A 121 -13.38 43.40 11.18
N ASP A 122 -12.37 43.24 10.31
CA ASP A 122 -12.02 42.00 9.62
C ASP A 122 -13.21 41.27 8.94
N VAL A 123 -14.08 42.03 8.29
CA VAL A 123 -15.31 41.57 7.61
C VAL A 123 -15.10 40.34 6.69
N CYS A 124 -13.98 40.25 5.98
CA CYS A 124 -13.63 39.15 5.09
C CYS A 124 -13.55 37.78 5.80
N GLN A 125 -13.36 37.77 7.13
CA GLN A 125 -13.35 36.57 7.97
C GLN A 125 -14.74 36.13 8.43
N VAL A 126 -15.77 36.94 8.21
CA VAL A 126 -17.13 36.67 8.68
C VAL A 126 -17.89 35.88 7.60
N PRO A 127 -18.28 34.62 7.86
CA PRO A 127 -19.08 33.84 6.90
C PRO A 127 -20.47 34.43 6.73
N LEU A 128 -20.99 34.46 5.50
CA LEU A 128 -22.33 34.97 5.19
C LEU A 128 -22.55 36.41 5.72
N PHE A 129 -21.55 37.28 5.53
CA PHE A 129 -21.58 38.62 6.09
C PHE A 129 -22.70 39.47 5.48
N LEU A 130 -22.99 39.30 4.18
CA LEU A 130 -24.07 40.07 3.54
C LEU A 130 -25.42 39.81 4.22
N ASP A 131 -25.74 38.54 4.49
CA ASP A 131 -26.96 38.16 5.21
C ASP A 131 -26.96 38.78 6.62
N THR A 132 -25.81 38.72 7.32
CA THR A 132 -25.66 39.33 8.66
C THR A 132 -25.84 40.86 8.62
N TRP A 133 -25.34 41.51 7.57
CA TRP A 133 -25.50 42.95 7.36
C TRP A 133 -26.96 43.30 7.11
N GLU A 134 -27.63 42.62 6.18
CA GLU A 134 -29.00 42.90 5.77
C GLU A 134 -30.00 42.58 6.89
N ASP A 135 -29.92 41.40 7.50
CA ASP A 135 -30.93 40.91 8.44
C ASP A 135 -30.74 41.44 9.86
N VAL A 136 -29.51 41.81 10.24
CA VAL A 136 -29.18 42.10 11.64
C VAL A 136 -28.57 43.49 11.81
N LEU A 137 -27.41 43.75 11.22
CA LEU A 137 -26.63 44.95 11.56
C LEU A 137 -27.25 46.24 11.00
N SER A 138 -27.84 46.19 9.79
CA SER A 138 -28.52 47.33 9.20
C SER A 138 -29.77 47.74 10.01
N GLU A 139 -30.47 46.74 10.58
CA GLU A 139 -31.64 46.95 11.44
C GLU A 139 -31.28 47.72 12.72
N CYS A 140 -30.09 47.47 13.26
CA CYS A 140 -29.60 48.13 14.47
C CYS A 140 -29.28 49.61 14.26
N LEU A 141 -29.26 50.10 13.02
CA LEU A 141 -28.98 51.50 12.69
C LEU A 141 -30.26 52.30 12.36
N ARG A 142 -31.42 51.64 12.32
CA ARG A 142 -32.64 52.19 11.74
C ARG A 142 -33.15 53.42 12.49
N GLU A 143 -33.27 53.35 13.82
CA GLU A 143 -33.87 54.44 14.62
C GLU A 143 -33.03 55.72 14.59
N HIS A 144 -31.70 55.60 14.57
CA HIS A 144 -30.79 56.74 14.59
C HIS A 144 -30.32 57.19 13.20
N GLN A 145 -30.84 56.56 12.13
CA GLN A 145 -30.29 56.68 10.77
C GLN A 145 -28.76 56.57 10.80
N GLY A 146 -28.26 55.57 11.53
CA GLY A 146 -26.88 55.45 11.97
C GLY A 146 -25.88 55.19 10.85
N GLU A 147 -24.60 55.33 11.18
CA GLU A 147 -23.48 55.12 10.27
C GLU A 147 -22.85 53.73 10.44
N GLY A 148 -22.35 53.15 9.34
CA GLY A 148 -21.67 51.85 9.34
C GLY A 148 -20.27 51.94 8.74
N TRP A 149 -19.28 51.35 9.42
CA TRP A 149 -17.89 51.28 8.95
C TRP A 149 -17.44 49.82 8.89
N PHE A 150 -17.13 49.34 7.70
CA PHE A 150 -16.73 47.95 7.42
C PHE A 150 -15.28 47.92 7.01
N LEU A 151 -14.43 47.37 7.88
CA LEU A 151 -12.99 47.37 7.73
C LEU A 151 -12.53 45.96 7.37
N SER A 152 -11.69 45.83 6.34
CA SER A 152 -11.17 44.51 5.98
C SER A 152 -9.91 44.54 5.13
N ASN A 153 -9.29 43.37 5.02
CA ASN A 153 -8.30 43.08 3.98
C ASN A 153 -9.02 42.68 2.68
N ALA A 154 -8.28 42.69 1.56
CA ALA A 154 -8.80 42.08 0.34
C ALA A 154 -8.79 40.56 0.44
N TYR A 155 -9.79 39.92 -0.18
CA TYR A 155 -9.89 38.47 -0.31
C TYR A 155 -10.32 38.10 -1.73
N GLY A 156 -10.63 36.82 -1.96
CA GLY A 156 -11.14 36.37 -3.26
C GLY A 156 -12.49 37.01 -3.63
N LYS A 157 -12.75 37.24 -4.93
CA LYS A 157 -14.00 37.85 -5.44
C LYS A 157 -15.29 37.09 -5.11
N ARG A 158 -15.19 35.87 -4.59
CA ARG A 158 -16.35 35.10 -4.08
C ARG A 158 -16.76 35.49 -2.65
N ASN A 159 -15.93 36.27 -1.95
CA ASN A 159 -16.16 36.70 -0.57
C ASN A 159 -17.20 37.81 -0.47
N ASP A 160 -17.95 37.82 0.62
CA ASP A 160 -19.02 38.78 0.87
C ASP A 160 -18.52 40.21 1.08
N PHE A 161 -17.32 40.40 1.62
CA PHE A 161 -16.74 41.74 1.70
C PHE A 161 -16.46 42.33 0.30
N TYR A 162 -16.01 41.52 -0.66
CA TYR A 162 -15.86 41.99 -2.04
C TYR A 162 -17.21 42.39 -2.64
N ARG A 163 -18.25 41.57 -2.42
CA ARG A 163 -19.60 41.88 -2.91
C ARG A 163 -20.14 43.16 -2.27
N LEU A 164 -19.99 43.33 -0.95
CA LEU A 164 -20.34 44.55 -0.22
C LEU A 164 -19.59 45.77 -0.79
N TYR A 165 -18.29 45.62 -1.06
CA TYR A 165 -17.47 46.66 -1.68
C TYR A 165 -17.97 47.02 -3.08
N GLN A 166 -18.41 46.05 -3.89
CA GLN A 166 -19.01 46.32 -5.20
C GLN A 166 -20.37 47.03 -5.07
N ILE A 167 -21.23 46.60 -4.14
CA ILE A 167 -22.51 47.26 -3.85
C ILE A 167 -22.27 48.72 -3.46
N GLY A 168 -21.33 48.98 -2.56
CA GLY A 168 -21.01 50.33 -2.12
C GLY A 168 -20.43 51.24 -3.21
N ASN A 169 -19.76 50.69 -4.23
CA ASN A 169 -19.33 51.51 -5.38
C ASN A 169 -20.48 51.97 -6.28
N LEU A 170 -21.66 51.33 -6.16
CA LEU A 170 -22.84 51.65 -6.96
C LEU A 170 -23.88 52.49 -6.19
N ASP A 171 -23.77 52.57 -4.87
CA ASP A 171 -24.74 53.22 -3.99
C ASP A 171 -24.19 54.56 -3.46
N PRO A 172 -24.86 55.70 -3.69
CA PRO A 172 -24.40 57.02 -3.24
C PRO A 172 -24.36 57.19 -1.71
N ASP A 173 -25.04 56.32 -0.94
CA ASP A 173 -24.95 56.32 0.53
C ASP A 173 -23.63 55.69 1.04
N TRP A 174 -22.82 55.11 0.13
CA TRP A 174 -21.58 54.41 0.44
C TRP A 174 -20.33 55.15 -0.03
N SER A 175 -19.25 54.97 0.73
CA SER A 175 -17.90 55.33 0.32
C SER A 175 -17.01 54.10 0.39
N CYS A 176 -16.36 53.78 -0.73
CA CYS A 176 -15.45 52.66 -0.84
C CYS A 176 -14.02 53.15 -0.99
N TRP A 177 -13.12 52.63 -0.15
CA TRP A 177 -11.71 53.03 -0.13
C TRP A 177 -10.82 51.78 -0.16
N GLN A 178 -9.78 51.81 -0.99
CA GLN A 178 -8.82 50.72 -1.12
C GLN A 178 -7.39 51.27 -1.06
N PHE A 179 -6.58 50.79 -0.12
CA PHE A 179 -5.20 51.25 0.05
C PHE A 179 -4.22 50.12 0.41
N PRO A 180 -3.04 50.07 -0.21
CA PRO A 180 -1.98 49.13 0.17
C PRO A 180 -1.34 49.44 1.53
N SER A 181 -0.62 48.46 2.09
CA SER A 181 0.07 48.56 3.39
C SER A 181 1.16 49.62 3.44
N ASP A 182 1.83 49.88 2.31
CA ASP A 182 2.92 50.87 2.19
C ASP A 182 2.46 52.33 2.38
N CYS A 183 1.15 52.59 2.33
CA CYS A 183 0.55 53.88 2.66
C CYS A 183 0.62 54.21 4.16
N ASN A 184 0.93 53.22 5.01
CA ASN A 184 1.16 53.43 6.43
C ASN A 184 2.64 53.83 6.68
N PRO A 185 2.94 55.10 7.04
CA PRO A 185 4.31 55.53 7.32
C PRO A 185 4.91 54.86 8.57
N PHE A 186 4.10 54.17 9.36
CA PHE A 186 4.49 53.42 10.55
C PHE A 186 4.42 51.90 10.33
N LEU A 187 4.49 51.43 9.07
CA LEU A 187 4.54 50.01 8.76
C LEU A 187 5.75 49.37 9.46
N PRO A 188 5.55 48.36 10.34
CA PRO A 188 6.66 47.82 11.13
C PRO A 188 7.63 46.99 10.27
N GLU A 189 8.89 46.92 10.70
CA GLU A 189 9.98 46.31 9.91
C GLU A 189 9.79 44.81 9.65
N ASP A 190 9.12 44.10 10.56
CA ASP A 190 8.73 42.70 10.38
C ASP A 190 7.77 42.52 9.20
N ALA A 191 6.77 43.40 9.07
CA ALA A 191 5.84 43.39 7.94
C ALA A 191 6.55 43.70 6.61
N LYS A 192 7.53 44.60 6.62
CA LYS A 192 8.35 44.90 5.41
C LYS A 192 9.21 43.71 5.00
N ALA A 193 9.81 43.00 5.96
CA ALA A 193 10.56 41.78 5.69
C ALA A 193 9.66 40.69 5.12
N GLU A 194 8.46 40.50 5.69
CA GLU A 194 7.49 39.51 5.21
C GLU A 194 7.04 39.80 3.77
N MET A 195 6.81 41.07 3.42
CA MET A 195 6.47 41.48 2.05
C MET A 195 7.52 41.06 1.01
N ALA A 196 8.79 40.93 1.38
CA ALA A 196 9.86 40.52 0.47
C ALA A 196 9.93 39.00 0.25
N GLU A 197 9.32 38.20 1.13
CA GLU A 197 9.40 36.73 1.12
C GLU A 197 8.14 36.06 0.57
N VAL A 198 7.01 36.78 0.53
CA VAL A 198 5.73 36.24 0.06
C VAL A 198 5.66 36.16 -1.48
N THR A 199 4.79 35.30 -1.99
CA THR A 199 4.55 35.18 -3.44
C THR A 199 3.92 36.43 -4.01
N GLU A 200 4.08 36.66 -5.32
CA GLU A 200 3.48 37.82 -6.01
C GLU A 200 1.95 37.93 -5.79
N LEU A 201 1.24 36.81 -5.77
CA LEU A 201 -0.21 36.79 -5.48
C LEU A 201 -0.53 37.15 -4.03
N GLU A 202 0.28 36.68 -3.07
CA GLU A 202 0.16 37.07 -1.66
C GLU A 202 0.48 38.55 -1.46
N LEU A 203 1.53 39.05 -2.10
CA LEU A 203 1.93 40.45 -2.03
C LEU A 203 0.79 41.34 -2.52
N ARG A 204 0.23 41.03 -3.70
CA ARG A 204 -0.89 41.77 -4.28
C ARG A 204 -2.16 41.73 -3.43
N GLN A 205 -2.54 40.57 -2.89
CA GLN A 205 -3.76 40.47 -2.08
C GLN A 205 -3.59 40.98 -0.64
N ARG A 206 -2.63 40.44 0.11
CA ARG A 206 -2.47 40.71 1.55
C ARG A 206 -1.97 42.13 1.81
N PHE A 207 -1.01 42.61 1.03
CA PHE A 207 -0.37 43.90 1.25
C PHE A 207 -0.78 44.95 0.22
N GLY A 208 -1.00 44.54 -1.04
CA GLY A 208 -1.51 45.40 -2.11
C GLY A 208 -3.01 45.71 -2.00
N ALA A 209 -3.72 44.99 -1.11
CA ALA A 209 -5.17 45.07 -0.94
C ALA A 209 -5.97 44.76 -2.21
N GLU A 210 -5.47 43.90 -3.12
CA GLU A 210 -6.13 43.58 -4.39
C GLU A 210 -7.15 42.43 -4.28
N PHE A 211 -8.35 42.62 -4.84
CA PHE A 211 -9.37 41.57 -4.94
C PHE A 211 -9.10 40.63 -6.12
N LEU A 212 -8.56 39.44 -5.83
CA LEU A 212 -8.22 38.42 -6.83
C LEU A 212 -9.38 37.46 -7.11
N ASP A 213 -9.42 36.81 -8.28
CA ASP A 213 -10.49 35.87 -8.65
C ASP A 213 -10.57 34.64 -7.71
N VAL A 214 -9.40 34.17 -7.27
CA VAL A 214 -9.24 33.08 -6.28
C VAL A 214 -8.49 33.66 -5.07
N ALA A 215 -9.01 33.43 -3.87
CA ALA A 215 -8.37 33.87 -2.64
C ALA A 215 -7.06 33.13 -2.41
N VAL A 216 -6.05 33.82 -1.88
CA VAL A 216 -4.90 33.18 -1.27
C VAL A 216 -5.28 32.85 0.17
N GLU A 217 -5.68 31.60 0.39
CA GLU A 217 -6.30 31.17 1.65
C GLU A 217 -5.27 30.90 2.78
N LEU A 218 -3.97 30.82 2.47
CA LEU A 218 -2.90 30.50 3.41
C LEU A 218 -1.68 31.42 3.23
N THR A 219 -1.23 32.05 4.31
CA THR A 219 0.03 32.82 4.37
C THR A 219 1.25 31.89 4.29
N ALA A 220 2.44 32.43 3.95
CA ALA A 220 3.70 31.69 3.96
C ALA A 220 3.98 30.95 5.29
N ALA A 221 3.56 31.51 6.43
CA ALA A 221 3.66 30.88 7.76
C ALA A 221 2.60 29.77 8.00
N GLN A 222 1.50 29.77 7.24
CA GLN A 222 0.45 28.75 7.27
C GLN A 222 0.69 27.63 6.25
N ARG A 223 1.63 27.79 5.32
CA ARG A 223 1.96 26.77 4.31
C ARG A 223 2.76 25.64 4.93
N VAL A 224 2.18 24.45 4.97
CA VAL A 224 2.88 23.22 5.40
C VAL A 224 4.05 22.88 4.47
N LEU A 225 3.92 23.20 3.17
CA LEU A 225 4.96 23.06 2.15
C LEU A 225 5.43 24.43 1.67
N LYS A 226 6.74 24.66 1.62
CA LYS A 226 7.30 25.88 1.03
C LYS A 226 7.10 25.86 -0.50
N GLN A 227 7.12 27.04 -1.13
CA GLN A 227 6.96 27.13 -2.58
C GLN A 227 8.05 26.33 -3.29
N GLY A 228 7.65 25.45 -4.21
CA GLY A 228 8.59 24.62 -4.98
C GLY A 228 9.25 23.48 -4.20
N GLU A 229 9.03 23.37 -2.88
CA GLU A 229 9.67 22.35 -2.03
C GLU A 229 9.35 20.94 -2.54
N THR A 230 10.40 20.16 -2.81
CA THR A 230 10.29 18.76 -3.23
C THR A 230 9.99 17.86 -2.02
N PHE A 231 9.58 16.62 -2.27
CA PHE A 231 9.31 15.68 -1.17
C PHE A 231 10.52 15.45 -0.27
N ILE A 232 11.70 15.23 -0.85
CA ILE A 232 12.92 15.01 -0.07
C ILE A 232 13.29 16.25 0.76
N GLN A 233 13.21 17.45 0.18
CA GLN A 233 13.48 18.71 0.90
C GLN A 233 12.52 18.90 2.09
N TRP A 234 11.24 18.55 1.88
CA TRP A 234 10.26 18.58 2.95
C TRP A 234 10.60 17.59 4.07
N CYS A 235 10.99 16.36 3.73
CA CYS A 235 11.41 15.36 4.72
C CYS A 235 12.67 15.76 5.49
N GLU A 236 13.66 16.37 4.84
CA GLU A 236 14.86 16.91 5.50
C GLU A 236 14.51 18.02 6.49
N ARG A 237 13.56 18.90 6.13
CA ARG A 237 13.06 19.91 7.04
C ARG A 237 12.30 19.29 8.21
N LEU A 238 11.46 18.28 7.98
CA LEU A 238 10.77 17.57 9.05
C LEU A 238 11.74 16.89 10.03
N GLU A 239 12.87 16.36 9.54
CA GLU A 239 13.96 15.87 10.40
C GLU A 239 14.53 16.99 11.28
N GLN A 240 14.83 18.16 10.70
CA GLN A 240 15.33 19.33 11.44
C GLN A 240 14.30 19.86 12.46
N ASP A 241 13.02 19.82 12.11
CA ASP A 241 11.89 20.21 12.97
C ASP A 241 11.61 19.18 14.08
N GLY A 242 12.32 18.04 14.08
CA GLY A 242 12.24 17.01 15.13
C GLY A 242 11.07 16.05 14.97
N LEU A 243 10.67 15.74 13.73
CA LEU A 243 9.67 14.70 13.43
C LEU A 243 9.99 13.42 14.21
N LYS A 244 8.96 12.82 14.82
CA LYS A 244 9.06 11.53 15.50
C LYS A 244 8.21 10.49 14.81
N VAL A 245 8.78 9.30 14.66
CA VAL A 245 8.14 8.10 14.14
C VAL A 245 8.31 7.02 15.20
N ASP A 246 7.20 6.42 15.63
CA ASP A 246 7.18 5.40 16.70
C ASP A 246 7.89 5.86 18.00
N GLY A 247 7.83 7.16 18.29
CA GLY A 247 8.45 7.78 19.48
C GLY A 247 9.94 8.12 19.34
N VAL A 248 10.59 7.77 18.22
CA VAL A 248 12.01 8.01 17.95
C VAL A 248 12.16 9.15 16.93
N PRO A 249 13.20 10.01 17.03
CA PRO A 249 13.49 11.00 15.99
C PRO A 249 13.65 10.35 14.61
N PHE A 250 12.93 10.87 13.62
CA PHE A 250 13.10 10.52 12.23
C PHE A 250 14.43 11.07 11.72
N THR A 251 15.16 10.29 10.93
CA THR A 251 16.37 10.76 10.26
C THR A 251 16.55 10.09 8.89
N LEU A 252 16.84 10.91 7.88
CA LEU A 252 17.27 10.50 6.54
C LEU A 252 18.78 10.69 6.37
N SER A 253 19.41 11.50 7.24
CA SER A 253 20.85 11.82 7.21
C SER A 253 21.77 10.59 7.33
N ASP A 254 21.36 9.55 8.04
CA ASP A 254 22.09 8.27 8.18
C ASP A 254 21.74 7.24 7.10
N ARG A 255 20.89 7.61 6.13
CA ARG A 255 20.35 6.74 5.07
C ARG A 255 20.63 7.29 3.67
N PRO A 256 21.88 7.60 3.28
CA PRO A 256 22.19 8.20 1.98
C PRO A 256 21.68 7.39 0.78
N ALA A 257 21.78 6.06 0.82
CA ALA A 257 21.28 5.22 -0.27
C ALA A 257 19.75 5.27 -0.43
N MET A 258 19.00 5.55 0.65
CA MET A 258 17.54 5.65 0.62
C MET A 258 17.06 6.99 0.06
N ARG A 259 17.91 8.03 0.00
CA ARG A 259 17.55 9.36 -0.53
C ARG A 259 17.00 9.29 -1.96
N PHE A 260 17.57 8.44 -2.80
CA PHE A 260 17.08 8.18 -4.15
C PHE A 260 15.59 7.81 -4.17
N ILE A 261 15.13 6.99 -3.22
CA ILE A 261 13.71 6.59 -3.13
C ILE A 261 12.82 7.80 -2.79
N TYR A 262 13.30 8.72 -1.95
CA TYR A 262 12.58 9.96 -1.63
C TYR A 262 12.58 10.94 -2.82
N GLU A 263 13.64 10.96 -3.62
CA GLU A 263 13.71 11.78 -4.84
C GLU A 263 12.75 11.29 -5.94
N LEU A 264 12.25 10.05 -5.85
CA LEU A 264 11.28 9.54 -6.81
C LEU A 264 9.94 10.31 -6.72
N ILE A 265 9.51 10.76 -5.54
CA ILE A 265 8.16 11.29 -5.38
C ILE A 265 7.97 12.58 -6.20
N PRO A 266 6.96 12.65 -7.10
CA PRO A 266 6.81 13.76 -8.04
C PRO A 266 6.42 15.05 -7.34
N SER A 267 6.99 16.16 -7.82
CA SER A 267 6.73 17.52 -7.33
C SER A 267 5.86 18.35 -8.30
N THR A 268 5.67 17.89 -9.54
CA THR A 268 4.83 18.54 -10.56
C THR A 268 3.77 17.58 -11.10
N ARG A 269 2.72 18.11 -11.76
CA ARG A 269 1.66 17.26 -12.34
C ARG A 269 2.21 16.46 -13.52
N GLU A 270 3.12 17.06 -14.26
CA GLU A 270 3.80 16.50 -15.42
C GLU A 270 4.69 15.31 -15.01
N GLU A 271 5.40 15.43 -13.88
CA GLU A 271 6.17 14.30 -13.31
C GLU A 271 5.29 13.17 -12.77
N ALA A 272 4.07 13.48 -12.32
CA ALA A 272 3.15 12.52 -11.75
C ALA A 272 2.32 11.76 -12.80
N PHE A 273 2.03 12.41 -13.93
CA PHE A 273 1.09 11.92 -14.93
C PHE A 273 1.47 10.54 -15.50
N GLU A 274 0.61 9.55 -15.26
CA GLU A 274 0.75 8.15 -15.70
C GLU A 274 2.02 7.45 -15.17
N ARG A 275 2.61 8.00 -14.11
CA ARG A 275 3.83 7.47 -13.53
C ARG A 275 3.55 6.34 -12.55
N VAL A 276 4.34 5.26 -12.67
CA VAL A 276 4.32 4.10 -11.77
C VAL A 276 5.71 3.90 -11.18
N ASP A 277 5.80 4.00 -9.85
CA ASP A 277 7.01 3.75 -9.08
C ASP A 277 6.87 2.47 -8.25
N VAL A 278 7.82 1.54 -8.41
CA VAL A 278 7.80 0.18 -7.84
C VAL A 278 9.03 -0.05 -6.97
N ILE A 279 8.83 -0.33 -5.69
CA ILE A 279 9.91 -0.52 -4.71
C ILE A 279 9.84 -1.95 -4.17
N MET A 280 10.63 -2.85 -4.79
CA MET A 280 10.85 -4.20 -4.28
C MET A 280 11.88 -4.14 -3.15
N LYS A 281 11.46 -4.40 -1.92
CA LYS A 281 12.26 -4.13 -0.71
C LYS A 281 12.30 -5.30 0.25
N CYS A 282 13.30 -5.33 1.11
CA CYS A 282 13.31 -6.20 2.29
C CYS A 282 12.43 -5.65 3.44
N THR A 283 12.30 -6.35 4.56
CA THR A 283 11.53 -5.85 5.72
C THR A 283 12.34 -4.84 6.54
N GLN A 284 11.62 -3.95 7.25
CA GLN A 284 12.18 -3.02 8.26
C GLN A 284 13.22 -2.00 7.75
N VAL A 285 13.06 -1.51 6.50
CA VAL A 285 13.91 -0.45 5.92
C VAL A 285 13.25 0.93 5.86
N GLY A 286 12.13 1.13 6.56
CA GLY A 286 11.48 2.46 6.64
C GLY A 286 10.54 2.80 5.47
N PHE A 287 10.27 1.87 4.54
CA PHE A 287 9.37 2.11 3.40
C PHE A 287 7.99 2.66 3.81
N THR A 288 7.29 2.03 4.76
CA THR A 288 5.94 2.47 5.17
C THR A 288 5.95 3.90 5.70
N VAL A 289 7.04 4.34 6.34
CA VAL A 289 7.20 5.72 6.82
C VAL A 289 7.34 6.67 5.64
N MET A 290 8.23 6.34 4.70
CA MET A 290 8.40 7.08 3.45
C MET A 290 7.08 7.21 2.69
N GLU A 291 6.35 6.10 2.51
CA GLU A 291 5.07 6.04 1.80
C GLU A 291 3.99 6.93 2.47
N MET A 292 3.85 6.88 3.80
CA MET A 292 2.89 7.72 4.52
C MET A 292 3.25 9.20 4.43
N LEU A 293 4.54 9.56 4.54
CA LEU A 293 4.99 10.93 4.33
C LEU A 293 4.74 11.37 2.87
N ALA A 294 5.03 10.51 1.89
CA ALA A 294 4.76 10.78 0.47
C ALA A 294 3.26 11.01 0.23
N ALA A 295 2.39 10.21 0.83
CA ALA A 295 0.94 10.40 0.75
C ALA A 295 0.53 11.77 1.31
N ILE A 296 1.05 12.19 2.47
CA ILE A 296 0.78 13.51 3.05
C ILE A 296 1.29 14.62 2.13
N TYR A 297 2.52 14.49 1.65
CA TYR A 297 3.13 15.44 0.72
C TYR A 297 2.29 15.62 -0.54
N LEU A 298 1.90 14.52 -1.19
CA LEU A 298 1.11 14.54 -2.43
C LEU A 298 -0.29 15.15 -2.20
N ALA A 299 -0.91 14.85 -1.06
CA ALA A 299 -2.20 15.43 -0.67
C ALA A 299 -2.14 16.95 -0.48
N LEU A 300 -1.02 17.46 0.07
CA LEU A 300 -0.77 18.89 0.25
C LEU A 300 -0.38 19.57 -1.07
N ARG A 301 0.54 18.96 -1.82
CA ARG A 301 1.13 19.51 -3.05
C ARG A 301 0.11 19.66 -4.17
N PHE A 302 -0.80 18.69 -4.28
CA PHE A 302 -1.78 18.64 -5.38
C PHE A 302 -3.22 18.89 -4.91
N ALA A 303 -3.39 19.52 -3.75
CA ALA A 303 -4.69 19.84 -3.18
C ALA A 303 -5.63 20.56 -4.18
N PRO A 304 -6.92 20.18 -4.27
CA PRO A 304 -7.53 18.98 -3.68
C PRO A 304 -7.09 17.69 -4.40
N ALA A 305 -6.68 16.69 -3.62
CA ALA A 305 -6.32 15.36 -4.13
C ALA A 305 -6.97 14.24 -3.31
N LYS A 306 -7.30 13.13 -3.99
CA LYS A 306 -7.77 11.89 -3.37
C LYS A 306 -6.67 10.84 -3.42
N ILE A 307 -6.18 10.45 -2.26
CA ILE A 307 -5.11 9.48 -2.10
C ILE A 307 -5.70 8.14 -1.63
N GLY A 308 -5.61 7.10 -2.45
CA GLY A 308 -5.99 5.74 -2.08
C GLY A 308 -4.77 4.97 -1.57
N MET A 309 -4.81 4.48 -0.34
CA MET A 309 -3.80 3.57 0.23
C MET A 309 -4.41 2.19 0.38
N PHE A 310 -3.96 1.24 -0.44
CA PHE A 310 -4.52 -0.10 -0.52
C PHE A 310 -3.64 -1.11 0.23
N MET A 311 -4.29 -1.93 1.05
CA MET A 311 -3.71 -3.04 1.81
C MET A 311 -4.31 -4.39 1.39
N PRO A 312 -3.71 -5.53 1.74
CA PRO A 312 -4.28 -6.83 1.40
C PRO A 312 -5.63 -7.11 2.08
N SER A 313 -5.88 -6.54 3.27
CA SER A 313 -7.08 -6.79 4.07
C SER A 313 -7.59 -5.54 4.80
N THR A 314 -8.86 -5.59 5.23
CA THR A 314 -9.52 -4.50 5.96
C THR A 314 -8.87 -4.20 7.31
N SER A 315 -8.37 -5.22 8.01
CA SER A 315 -7.69 -5.05 9.30
C SER A 315 -6.37 -4.30 9.15
N LEU A 316 -5.59 -4.63 8.11
CA LEU A 316 -4.35 -3.92 7.78
C LEU A 316 -4.62 -2.46 7.36
N ALA A 317 -5.67 -2.22 6.58
CA ALA A 317 -6.07 -0.85 6.20
C ALA A 317 -6.44 0.00 7.42
N SER A 318 -7.26 -0.55 8.32
CA SER A 318 -7.68 0.14 9.54
C SER A 318 -6.47 0.41 10.46
N GLY A 319 -5.63 -0.61 10.68
CA GLY A 319 -4.43 -0.50 11.52
C GLY A 319 -3.43 0.52 10.98
N LYS A 320 -3.18 0.54 9.66
CA LYS A 320 -2.30 1.53 9.03
C LYS A 320 -2.78 2.97 9.27
N SER A 321 -4.10 3.20 9.18
CA SER A 321 -4.69 4.51 9.45
C SER A 321 -4.56 4.93 10.92
N SER A 322 -4.97 4.08 11.87
CA SER A 322 -5.05 4.45 13.28
C SER A 322 -3.74 4.35 14.04
N GLU A 323 -2.90 3.36 13.74
CA GLU A 323 -1.70 3.02 14.53
C GLU A 323 -0.40 3.53 13.93
N ARG A 324 -0.39 3.92 12.64
CA ARG A 324 0.83 4.39 11.95
C ARG A 324 0.67 5.78 11.37
N PHE A 325 -0.30 5.99 10.49
CA PHE A 325 -0.51 7.25 9.78
C PHE A 325 -0.84 8.39 10.74
N LEU A 326 -1.84 8.20 11.60
CA LEU A 326 -2.32 9.24 12.50
C LEU A 326 -1.28 9.64 13.58
N PRO A 327 -0.55 8.71 14.22
CA PRO A 327 0.58 9.07 15.08
C PRO A 327 1.65 9.92 14.38
N ILE A 328 1.99 9.64 13.11
CA ILE A 328 2.93 10.47 12.34
C ILE A 328 2.34 11.84 12.04
N ALA A 329 1.07 11.92 11.62
CA ALA A 329 0.42 13.20 11.36
C ALA A 329 0.40 14.11 12.61
N ARG A 330 0.17 13.53 13.80
CA ARG A 330 0.19 14.25 15.09
C ARG A 330 1.55 14.81 15.47
N THR A 331 2.65 14.23 14.99
CA THR A 331 4.01 14.75 15.23
C THR A 331 4.41 15.84 14.23
N VAL A 332 3.55 16.16 13.26
CA VAL A 332 3.68 17.32 12.36
C VAL A 332 2.53 18.31 12.66
N PRO A 333 2.69 19.28 13.57
CA PRO A 333 1.59 20.09 14.09
C PRO A 333 0.76 20.80 13.02
N ALA A 334 1.40 21.26 11.95
CA ALA A 334 0.72 21.94 10.85
C ALA A 334 -0.17 20.99 10.03
N VAL A 335 0.27 19.74 9.82
CA VAL A 335 -0.53 18.68 9.17
C VAL A 335 -1.71 18.29 10.07
N HIS A 336 -1.46 18.04 11.36
CA HIS A 336 -2.51 17.65 12.31
C HIS A 336 -3.61 18.72 12.44
N ARG A 337 -3.23 20.00 12.41
CA ARG A 337 -4.18 21.12 12.39
C ARG A 337 -5.11 21.04 11.18
N LEU A 338 -4.57 20.86 9.97
CA LEU A 338 -5.37 20.71 8.75
C LEU A 338 -6.28 19.46 8.75
N MET A 339 -5.94 18.43 9.53
CA MET A 339 -6.80 17.25 9.70
C MET A 339 -7.94 17.45 10.70
N THR A 340 -7.83 18.43 11.59
CA THR A 340 -8.75 18.64 12.72
C THR A 340 -9.57 19.94 12.62
N GLU A 341 -9.16 20.86 11.75
CA GLU A 341 -9.89 22.08 11.42
C GLU A 341 -11.33 21.77 10.97
N LYS A 342 -12.27 22.62 11.39
CA LYS A 342 -13.66 22.50 10.98
C LYS A 342 -13.76 22.83 9.49
N ASN A 343 -13.86 21.81 8.66
CA ASN A 343 -14.25 22.00 7.26
C ASN A 343 -15.61 22.73 7.20
N ALA A 344 -15.81 23.53 6.14
CA ALA A 344 -16.94 24.45 5.91
C ALA A 344 -18.37 23.85 6.01
N SER A 345 -18.53 22.58 6.33
CA SER A 345 -19.79 21.85 6.44
C SER A 345 -20.35 21.75 7.88
N GLY A 346 -19.89 22.57 8.83
CA GLY A 346 -20.52 22.70 10.16
C GLY A 346 -20.42 21.47 11.09
N GLY A 347 -19.57 20.48 10.76
CA GLY A 347 -19.34 19.30 11.60
C GLY A 347 -18.47 19.59 12.83
N ARG A 348 -18.55 18.73 13.86
CA ARG A 348 -17.55 18.72 14.94
C ARG A 348 -16.19 18.40 14.32
N GLY A 349 -15.21 19.30 14.48
CA GLY A 349 -13.83 19.06 14.03
C GLY A 349 -13.29 17.75 14.61
N GLY A 350 -12.52 17.01 13.82
CA GLY A 350 -12.01 15.70 14.20
C GLY A 350 -11.26 15.00 13.07
N GLU A 351 -10.50 13.98 13.40
CA GLU A 351 -9.54 13.28 12.52
C GLU A 351 -10.22 12.41 11.43
N GLY A 352 -11.51 12.60 11.15
CA GLY A 352 -12.28 11.79 10.20
C GLY A 352 -12.59 10.37 10.68
N ASN A 353 -13.12 9.54 9.77
CA ASN A 353 -13.34 8.11 10.00
C ASN A 353 -12.00 7.36 9.87
N VAL A 354 -11.83 6.23 10.56
CA VAL A 354 -10.64 5.37 10.44
C VAL A 354 -10.30 5.05 8.98
N LEU A 355 -11.28 4.77 8.12
CA LEU A 355 -11.01 4.46 6.71
C LEU A 355 -10.94 5.70 5.81
N ILE A 356 -11.38 6.86 6.29
CA ILE A 356 -11.40 8.12 5.51
C ILE A 356 -10.92 9.28 6.39
N ARG A 357 -9.70 9.74 6.11
CA ARG A 357 -9.06 10.87 6.80
C ARG A 357 -9.07 12.10 5.90
N ASN A 358 -9.43 13.26 6.45
CA ASN A 358 -9.36 14.52 5.70
C ASN A 358 -8.06 15.26 6.02
N LEU A 359 -7.55 16.03 5.07
CA LEU A 359 -6.43 16.96 5.25
C LEU A 359 -6.71 18.19 4.40
N GLY A 360 -7.27 19.24 5.02
CA GLY A 360 -7.83 20.38 4.30
C GLY A 360 -8.84 19.92 3.22
N PRO A 361 -8.67 20.32 1.94
CA PRO A 361 -9.57 19.92 0.85
C PRO A 361 -9.24 18.53 0.26
N SER A 362 -8.16 17.89 0.68
CA SER A 362 -7.72 16.56 0.23
C SER A 362 -8.22 15.45 1.16
N ARG A 363 -8.26 14.21 0.66
CA ARG A 363 -8.73 13.03 1.42
C ARG A 363 -7.84 11.82 1.22
N PHE A 364 -7.67 11.06 2.29
CA PHE A 364 -7.06 9.72 2.28
C PHE A 364 -8.14 8.67 2.42
N HIS A 365 -8.08 7.66 1.57
CA HIS A 365 -8.91 6.46 1.61
C HIS A 365 -8.02 5.26 1.94
N PHE A 366 -8.20 4.68 3.12
CA PHE A 366 -7.52 3.45 3.52
C PHE A 366 -8.40 2.28 3.11
N LEU A 367 -8.00 1.57 2.06
CA LEU A 367 -8.80 0.56 1.38
C LEU A 367 -8.04 -0.77 1.32
N TRP A 368 -8.69 -1.80 0.79
CA TRP A 368 -8.11 -3.12 0.66
C TRP A 368 -8.52 -3.79 -0.65
N THR A 369 -7.72 -4.73 -1.13
CA THR A 369 -7.95 -5.40 -2.44
C THR A 369 -8.82 -6.65 -2.34
N SER A 370 -8.85 -7.33 -1.18
CA SER A 370 -9.61 -8.58 -1.00
C SER A 370 -11.12 -8.39 -0.80
N GLY A 371 -11.93 -9.23 -1.44
CA GLY A 371 -13.40 -9.28 -1.23
C GLY A 371 -14.22 -8.54 -2.29
N ALA A 372 -15.42 -9.05 -2.57
CA ALA A 372 -16.21 -8.74 -3.77
C ALA A 372 -16.85 -7.34 -3.84
N THR A 373 -16.70 -6.48 -2.82
CA THR A 373 -17.60 -5.32 -2.66
C THR A 373 -16.95 -4.00 -2.23
N ALA A 374 -15.63 -3.92 -2.00
CA ALA A 374 -15.05 -2.78 -1.28
C ALA A 374 -14.17 -1.81 -2.10
N THR A 375 -13.77 -2.17 -3.32
CA THR A 375 -12.80 -1.39 -4.12
C THR A 375 -13.43 -0.51 -5.20
N GLU A 376 -14.73 -0.64 -5.47
CA GLU A 376 -15.32 -0.12 -6.71
C GLU A 376 -15.93 1.28 -6.66
N SER A 377 -15.82 2.03 -5.56
CA SER A 377 -16.73 3.18 -5.35
C SER A 377 -16.11 4.57 -5.46
N PHE A 378 -14.78 4.73 -5.45
CA PHE A 378 -14.16 6.06 -5.33
C PHE A 378 -13.13 6.35 -6.44
N PRO A 379 -13.30 7.42 -7.24
CA PRO A 379 -12.24 7.90 -8.13
C PRO A 379 -11.07 8.45 -7.31
N MET A 380 -9.85 8.18 -7.75
CA MET A 380 -8.60 8.53 -7.06
C MET A 380 -7.69 9.37 -7.95
N ASP A 381 -6.77 10.12 -7.33
CA ASP A 381 -5.72 10.86 -8.02
C ASP A 381 -4.33 10.23 -7.86
N VAL A 382 -4.12 9.62 -6.70
CA VAL A 382 -2.92 8.86 -6.35
C VAL A 382 -3.33 7.53 -5.74
N ILE A 383 -2.63 6.46 -6.11
CA ILE A 383 -2.80 5.13 -5.50
C ILE A 383 -1.46 4.66 -4.95
N SER A 384 -1.48 4.18 -3.71
CA SER A 384 -0.36 3.46 -3.10
C SER A 384 -0.78 2.04 -2.76
N PHE A 385 0.03 1.06 -3.14
CA PHE A 385 -0.12 -0.34 -2.75
C PHE A 385 1.03 -0.75 -1.83
N ASP A 386 0.69 -1.21 -0.63
CA ASP A 386 1.65 -1.75 0.34
C ASP A 386 1.37 -3.24 0.55
N GLU A 387 2.42 -4.01 0.80
CA GLU A 387 2.37 -5.48 0.88
C GLU A 387 1.76 -6.13 -0.40
N VAL A 388 2.22 -5.66 -1.57
CA VAL A 388 1.82 -6.15 -2.91
C VAL A 388 1.95 -7.68 -3.06
N GLN A 389 2.84 -8.34 -2.31
CA GLN A 389 3.00 -9.79 -2.35
C GLN A 389 1.79 -10.60 -1.88
N GLU A 390 0.89 -9.95 -1.15
CA GLU A 390 -0.37 -10.54 -0.70
C GLU A 390 -1.56 -10.08 -1.56
N MET A 391 -1.32 -9.47 -2.73
CA MET A 391 -2.33 -8.97 -3.65
C MET A 391 -2.29 -9.70 -5.00
N LEU A 392 -3.47 -9.94 -5.58
CA LEU A 392 -3.58 -10.45 -6.94
C LEU A 392 -3.39 -9.30 -7.95
N ILE A 393 -2.59 -9.54 -8.99
CA ILE A 393 -2.33 -8.57 -10.07
C ILE A 393 -3.65 -8.07 -10.69
N ALA A 394 -4.59 -8.99 -10.97
CA ALA A 394 -5.89 -8.64 -11.55
C ALA A 394 -6.72 -7.69 -10.66
N ASP A 395 -6.59 -7.78 -9.34
CA ASP A 395 -7.31 -6.87 -8.43
C ASP A 395 -6.63 -5.50 -8.36
N MET A 396 -5.30 -5.46 -8.45
CA MET A 396 -4.55 -4.20 -8.56
C MET A 396 -4.87 -3.47 -9.87
N GLU A 397 -4.93 -4.17 -11.00
CA GLU A 397 -5.28 -3.58 -12.31
C GLU A 397 -6.67 -2.94 -12.27
N LYS A 398 -7.67 -3.60 -11.66
CA LYS A 398 -9.01 -3.02 -11.44
C LYS A 398 -8.99 -1.78 -10.54
N VAL A 399 -8.08 -1.71 -9.57
CA VAL A 399 -7.93 -0.56 -8.69
C VAL A 399 -7.24 0.61 -9.42
N VAL A 400 -6.27 0.34 -10.28
CA VAL A 400 -5.59 1.36 -11.10
C VAL A 400 -6.57 2.09 -12.02
N GLU A 401 -7.62 1.43 -12.51
CA GLU A 401 -8.72 2.07 -13.27
C GLU A 401 -9.44 3.21 -12.52
N ARG A 402 -9.22 3.36 -11.21
CA ARG A 402 -9.76 4.50 -10.44
C ARG A 402 -9.05 5.81 -10.75
N LEU A 403 -7.88 5.76 -11.38
CA LEU A 403 -7.11 6.91 -11.83
C LEU A 403 -7.58 7.44 -13.19
N SER A 404 -8.43 6.73 -13.92
CA SER A 404 -8.68 6.99 -15.35
C SER A 404 -9.18 8.41 -15.68
N ALA A 405 -9.91 9.05 -14.77
CA ALA A 405 -10.38 10.44 -14.91
C ALA A 405 -9.47 11.50 -14.25
N SER A 406 -8.43 11.09 -13.53
CA SER A 406 -7.52 12.01 -12.83
C SER A 406 -6.57 12.70 -13.80
N LYS A 407 -6.18 13.93 -13.43
CA LYS A 407 -5.10 14.69 -14.08
C LYS A 407 -3.73 14.44 -13.42
N LEU A 408 -3.65 13.63 -12.37
CA LEU A 408 -2.40 13.25 -11.70
C LEU A 408 -1.96 11.83 -12.04
N LYS A 409 -2.85 10.83 -11.94
CA LYS A 409 -2.58 9.43 -12.32
C LYS A 409 -1.23 8.87 -11.80
N TYR A 410 -0.95 9.00 -10.52
CA TYR A 410 0.30 8.48 -9.94
C TYR A 410 0.07 7.18 -9.14
N THR A 411 0.93 6.19 -9.36
CA THR A 411 0.89 4.91 -8.65
C THR A 411 2.23 4.62 -7.95
N LEU A 412 2.18 4.31 -6.66
CA LEU A 412 3.31 3.87 -5.85
C LEU A 412 3.06 2.42 -5.38
N MET A 413 4.04 1.54 -5.52
CA MET A 413 3.96 0.15 -5.09
C MET A 413 5.18 -0.19 -4.22
N GLY A 414 4.98 -0.87 -3.09
CA GLY A 414 6.10 -1.37 -2.30
C GLY A 414 5.80 -2.62 -1.50
N SER A 415 6.78 -3.53 -1.46
CA SER A 415 6.56 -4.88 -0.93
C SER A 415 7.86 -5.69 -0.85
N THR A 416 7.88 -6.74 -0.02
CA THR A 416 8.82 -7.86 -0.23
C THR A 416 8.42 -8.66 -1.46
N ALA A 417 9.36 -9.28 -2.16
CA ALA A 417 9.04 -10.22 -3.23
C ALA A 417 8.80 -11.62 -2.67
N ASN A 418 7.69 -12.28 -3.04
CA ASN A 418 7.38 -13.61 -2.52
C ASN A 418 7.89 -14.70 -3.45
N TRP A 419 7.51 -14.64 -4.74
CA TRP A 419 7.95 -15.60 -5.76
C TRP A 419 8.57 -14.92 -6.98
N PRO A 420 9.44 -15.63 -7.72
CA PRO A 420 9.96 -15.14 -8.99
C PRO A 420 8.83 -14.91 -9.99
N ASP A 421 9.02 -13.86 -10.78
CA ASP A 421 8.14 -13.38 -11.85
C ASP A 421 6.65 -13.18 -11.42
N SER A 422 6.36 -13.05 -10.12
CA SER A 422 5.01 -12.77 -9.58
C SER A 422 4.99 -11.50 -8.73
N ASP A 423 3.79 -11.11 -8.27
CA ASP A 423 3.60 -10.05 -7.27
C ASP A 423 4.37 -8.73 -7.58
N ILE A 424 5.17 -8.23 -6.65
CA ILE A 424 5.99 -7.02 -6.82
C ILE A 424 7.19 -7.31 -7.73
N HIS A 425 7.69 -8.56 -7.77
CA HIS A 425 8.82 -8.90 -8.65
C HIS A 425 8.43 -8.83 -10.13
N TRP A 426 7.19 -9.20 -10.48
CA TRP A 426 6.63 -9.02 -11.82
C TRP A 426 6.64 -7.54 -12.24
N TRP A 427 6.19 -6.64 -11.36
CA TRP A 427 6.23 -5.20 -11.61
C TRP A 427 7.67 -4.68 -11.69
N TYR A 428 8.56 -5.19 -10.83
CA TYR A 428 9.97 -4.82 -10.82
C TYR A 428 10.66 -5.15 -12.16
N GLN A 429 10.47 -6.36 -12.69
CA GLN A 429 11.08 -6.80 -13.95
C GLN A 429 10.61 -5.99 -15.17
N ARG A 430 9.36 -5.49 -15.15
CA ARG A 430 8.82 -4.65 -16.22
C ARG A 430 9.34 -3.21 -16.16
N GLY A 431 9.95 -2.81 -15.05
CA GLY A 431 10.48 -1.47 -14.86
C GLY A 431 11.97 -1.34 -15.13
N THR A 432 12.51 -0.21 -14.69
CA THR A 432 13.92 0.19 -14.88
C THR A 432 14.95 -0.67 -14.16
N GLN A 433 14.52 -1.42 -13.14
CA GLN A 433 15.35 -2.34 -12.37
C GLN A 433 16.61 -1.67 -11.80
N HIS A 434 16.43 -0.56 -11.05
CA HIS A 434 17.53 0.10 -10.36
C HIS A 434 18.06 -0.80 -9.24
N GLN A 435 19.37 -0.98 -9.22
CA GLN A 435 20.11 -1.62 -8.15
C GLN A 435 21.20 -0.69 -7.64
N PHE A 436 21.53 -0.82 -6.36
CA PHE A 436 22.59 -0.02 -5.76
C PHE A 436 23.94 -0.69 -5.95
N HIS A 437 24.87 0.03 -6.57
CA HIS A 437 26.25 -0.37 -6.77
C HIS A 437 27.12 0.27 -5.69
N THR A 438 27.40 -0.49 -4.64
CA THR A 438 28.31 -0.06 -3.57
C THR A 438 29.73 0.06 -4.11
N GLU A 439 30.32 1.25 -3.99
CA GLU A 439 31.69 1.54 -4.42
C GLU A 439 32.69 0.97 -3.41
N CYS A 440 33.68 0.22 -3.89
CA CYS A 440 34.78 -0.25 -3.07
C CYS A 440 35.81 0.88 -2.81
N PRO A 441 36.11 1.26 -1.55
CA PRO A 441 37.06 2.33 -1.25
C PRO A 441 38.52 1.98 -1.59
N HIS A 442 38.82 0.73 -1.92
CA HIS A 442 40.17 0.26 -2.24
C HIS A 442 40.45 0.19 -3.75
N CYS A 443 39.44 -0.13 -4.57
CA CYS A 443 39.63 -0.32 -6.01
C CYS A 443 38.63 0.46 -6.90
N GLY A 444 37.67 1.19 -6.32
CA GLY A 444 36.68 1.97 -7.04
C GLY A 444 35.59 1.14 -7.75
N LEU A 445 35.58 -0.19 -7.61
CA LEU A 445 34.57 -1.03 -8.24
C LEU A 445 33.21 -0.84 -7.58
N GLY A 446 32.20 -0.42 -8.35
CA GLY A 446 30.79 -0.44 -7.96
C GLY A 446 30.19 -1.84 -8.12
N GLN A 447 29.72 -2.43 -7.01
CA GLN A 447 29.20 -3.81 -7.00
C GLN A 447 27.84 -3.92 -6.28
N VAL A 448 26.97 -4.79 -6.78
CA VAL A 448 25.70 -5.11 -6.11
C VAL A 448 25.99 -6.18 -5.07
N LEU A 449 26.16 -5.78 -3.80
CA LEU A 449 26.66 -6.67 -2.74
C LEU A 449 25.84 -7.95 -2.58
N ASP A 450 24.52 -7.86 -2.65
CA ASP A 450 23.60 -9.00 -2.48
C ASP A 450 23.56 -9.96 -3.69
N GLU A 451 24.20 -9.64 -4.82
CA GLU A 451 24.47 -10.60 -5.90
C GLU A 451 25.69 -11.48 -5.60
N HIS A 452 26.55 -11.06 -4.67
CA HIS A 452 27.75 -11.79 -4.22
C HIS A 452 27.60 -12.38 -2.81
N PHE A 453 26.36 -12.50 -2.33
CA PHE A 453 26.08 -13.11 -1.04
C PHE A 453 26.07 -14.64 -1.14
N PRO A 454 26.64 -15.39 -0.17
CA PRO A 454 27.19 -14.94 1.12
C PRO A 454 28.65 -14.47 1.11
N GLU A 455 29.37 -14.61 0.00
CA GLU A 455 30.82 -14.37 -0.09
C GLU A 455 31.21 -12.93 0.22
N CYS A 456 30.31 -11.98 -0.02
CA CYS A 456 30.50 -10.56 0.27
C CYS A 456 30.51 -10.22 1.77
N ILE A 457 30.25 -11.17 2.68
CA ILE A 457 30.35 -10.98 4.13
C ILE A 457 31.39 -11.94 4.70
N GLN A 458 32.47 -11.39 5.27
CA GLN A 458 33.56 -12.16 5.85
C GLN A 458 33.82 -11.79 7.30
N PHE A 459 34.37 -12.74 8.06
CA PHE A 459 34.77 -12.53 9.45
C PHE A 459 36.16 -11.92 9.50
N ASP A 460 36.28 -10.74 10.12
CA ASP A 460 37.54 -10.06 10.39
C ASP A 460 37.92 -10.24 11.86
N PRO A 461 38.91 -11.10 12.19
CA PRO A 461 39.32 -11.36 13.57
C PRO A 461 39.99 -10.15 14.25
N GLN A 462 40.42 -9.14 13.48
CA GLN A 462 41.15 -7.97 13.98
C GLN A 462 40.23 -6.75 14.15
N HIS A 463 39.02 -6.78 13.59
CA HIS A 463 38.09 -5.67 13.73
C HIS A 463 37.45 -5.65 15.13
N PRO A 464 37.34 -4.49 15.80
CA PRO A 464 36.63 -4.40 17.06
C PRO A 464 35.16 -4.75 16.87
N LYS A 465 34.60 -5.54 17.80
CA LYS A 465 33.16 -5.78 17.86
C LYS A 465 32.41 -4.47 18.07
N ARG A 466 31.23 -4.34 17.46
CA ARG A 466 30.32 -3.23 17.73
C ARG A 466 29.97 -3.24 19.23
N LYS A 467 30.31 -2.18 19.98
CA LYS A 467 30.11 -2.12 21.44
C LYS A 467 28.64 -2.38 21.81
N GLN A 468 28.37 -3.41 22.61
CA GLN A 468 27.25 -3.37 23.54
C GLN A 468 27.69 -2.52 24.74
N ARG A 469 26.80 -1.67 25.26
CA ARG A 469 27.11 -0.71 26.34
C ARG A 469 27.78 -1.43 27.53
N GLY A 470 29.06 -1.13 27.78
CA GLY A 470 29.76 -1.49 29.02
C GLY A 470 30.94 -2.46 28.91
N ASP A 471 31.15 -3.12 27.77
CA ASP A 471 32.16 -4.20 27.68
C ASP A 471 33.54 -3.76 27.14
N THR A 472 34.55 -4.52 27.56
CA THR A 472 35.94 -4.52 27.06
C THR A 472 35.96 -4.63 25.53
N ILE A 473 36.94 -4.03 24.85
CA ILE A 473 37.07 -4.14 23.39
C ILE A 473 37.36 -5.60 23.02
N LEU A 474 36.32 -6.34 22.62
CA LEU A 474 36.44 -7.67 22.03
C LEU A 474 36.74 -7.52 20.54
N LEU A 475 37.68 -8.31 20.02
CA LEU A 475 38.00 -8.37 18.60
C LEU A 475 37.18 -9.47 17.90
N GLY A 476 36.96 -9.33 16.59
CA GLY A 476 36.26 -10.30 15.75
C GLY A 476 34.86 -9.87 15.34
N GLU A 477 34.69 -9.36 14.12
CA GLU A 477 33.40 -8.88 13.60
C GLU A 477 33.17 -9.29 12.14
N TYR A 478 31.90 -9.43 11.74
CA TYR A 478 31.54 -9.61 10.33
C TYR A 478 31.48 -8.27 9.60
N ARG A 479 32.15 -8.19 8.44
CA ARG A 479 32.23 -6.99 7.60
C ARG A 479 31.90 -7.32 6.14
N TYR A 480 31.53 -6.31 5.36
CA TYR A 480 31.40 -6.48 3.92
C TYR A 480 32.78 -6.50 3.26
N GLN A 481 32.94 -7.31 2.22
CA GLN A 481 34.18 -7.47 1.48
C GLN A 481 33.92 -7.35 -0.02
N CYS A 482 34.76 -6.59 -0.72
CA CYS A 482 34.71 -6.47 -2.17
C CYS A 482 34.95 -7.84 -2.84
N HIS A 483 34.09 -8.23 -3.77
CA HIS A 483 34.22 -9.51 -4.46
C HIS A 483 35.48 -9.60 -5.33
N SER A 484 35.99 -8.45 -5.83
CA SER A 484 37.15 -8.35 -6.72
C SER A 484 38.47 -8.26 -5.94
N CYS A 485 38.73 -7.15 -5.23
CA CYS A 485 40.02 -6.92 -4.57
C CYS A 485 40.13 -7.47 -3.14
N LYS A 486 39.03 -8.02 -2.59
CA LYS A 486 38.92 -8.50 -1.20
C LYS A 486 39.14 -7.43 -0.12
N GLY A 487 39.17 -6.16 -0.50
CA GLY A 487 39.21 -5.01 0.43
C GLY A 487 37.91 -4.88 1.22
N TRP A 488 38.01 -4.32 2.43
CA TRP A 488 36.87 -4.17 3.34
C TRP A 488 35.97 -2.98 2.96
N ILE A 489 34.67 -3.14 3.17
CA ILE A 489 33.67 -2.10 2.93
C ILE A 489 32.92 -1.87 4.25
N ASP A 490 33.17 -0.73 4.88
CA ASP A 490 32.57 -0.40 6.18
C ASP A 490 31.18 0.24 6.05
N ASP A 491 30.99 1.08 5.03
CA ASP A 491 29.70 1.70 4.71
C ASP A 491 29.20 1.20 3.34
N PRO A 492 28.21 0.29 3.30
CA PRO A 492 27.66 -0.23 2.04
C PRO A 492 26.80 0.81 1.30
N GLN A 493 26.49 1.96 1.91
CA GLN A 493 25.64 2.99 1.31
C GLN A 493 26.40 4.01 0.46
N GLN A 494 27.72 3.88 0.34
CA GLN A 494 28.55 4.68 -0.57
C GLN A 494 28.52 4.03 -1.96
N GLY A 495 27.97 4.72 -2.95
CA GLY A 495 27.76 4.16 -4.27
C GLY A 495 26.67 4.88 -5.06
N GLU A 496 26.18 4.24 -6.12
CA GLU A 496 25.23 4.83 -7.05
C GLU A 496 24.09 3.85 -7.43
N TRP A 497 22.93 4.41 -7.78
CA TRP A 497 21.81 3.64 -8.31
C TRP A 497 21.93 3.52 -9.82
N ILE A 498 21.99 2.29 -10.34
CA ILE A 498 22.12 2.02 -11.77
C ILE A 498 20.91 1.22 -12.27
N ALA A 499 20.27 1.70 -13.33
CA ALA A 499 19.15 1.00 -13.98
C ALA A 499 19.66 -0.09 -14.92
N LYS A 500 19.19 -1.34 -14.74
CA LYS A 500 19.43 -2.43 -15.70
C LYS A 500 18.61 -2.28 -16.98
N ASN A 501 17.44 -1.63 -16.93
CA ASN A 501 16.56 -1.43 -18.07
C ASN A 501 16.09 0.04 -18.18
N PRO A 502 16.99 0.99 -18.50
CA PRO A 502 16.68 2.43 -18.45
C PRO A 502 15.56 2.89 -19.40
N ALA A 503 15.19 2.08 -20.40
CA ALA A 503 14.15 2.39 -21.38
C ALA A 503 12.73 2.02 -20.92
N ALA A 504 12.56 1.39 -19.75
CA ALA A 504 11.25 1.01 -19.26
C ALA A 504 10.40 2.20 -18.80
N ASP A 505 9.10 2.16 -19.05
CA ASP A 505 8.14 3.19 -18.64
C ASP A 505 7.90 3.18 -17.11
N ILE A 506 8.00 2.01 -16.48
CA ILE A 506 7.83 1.84 -15.03
C ILE A 506 9.19 2.09 -14.36
N ARG A 507 9.23 2.92 -13.32
CA ARG A 507 10.43 3.05 -12.50
C ARG A 507 10.39 1.99 -11.43
N SER A 508 11.35 1.07 -11.44
CA SER A 508 11.45 0.03 -10.44
C SER A 508 12.83 0.02 -9.77
N VAL A 509 12.83 -0.30 -8.46
CA VAL A 509 14.00 -0.28 -7.58
C VAL A 509 14.00 -1.53 -6.69
N HIS A 510 15.19 -2.11 -6.48
CA HIS A 510 15.42 -3.17 -5.50
C HIS A 510 16.21 -2.63 -4.29
N PHE A 511 15.65 -2.72 -3.08
CA PHE A 511 16.26 -2.21 -1.85
C PHE A 511 16.52 -3.33 -0.82
N PRO A 512 17.76 -3.86 -0.73
CA PRO A 512 18.13 -4.94 0.19
C PRO A 512 18.50 -4.43 1.60
N GLN A 513 18.51 -5.31 2.62
CA GLN A 513 18.89 -4.91 4.00
C GLN A 513 20.36 -4.47 4.14
N PHE A 514 21.19 -4.73 3.13
CA PHE A 514 22.59 -4.33 3.08
C PHE A 514 22.74 -2.81 3.20
N LEU A 515 21.76 -2.06 2.70
CA LEU A 515 21.73 -0.61 2.74
C LEU A 515 21.16 -0.03 4.04
N SER A 516 20.79 -0.88 5.01
CA SER A 516 20.24 -0.41 6.28
C SER A 516 21.32 -0.02 7.28
N PRO A 517 21.31 1.21 7.85
CA PRO A 517 22.30 1.61 8.86
C PRO A 517 22.11 0.89 10.21
N THR A 518 20.92 0.32 10.44
CA THR A 518 20.55 -0.32 11.71
C THR A 518 20.80 -1.82 11.72
N ILE A 519 21.06 -2.44 10.56
CA ILE A 519 21.27 -3.89 10.43
C ILE A 519 22.74 -4.14 10.10
N SER A 520 23.42 -4.90 10.95
CA SER A 520 24.85 -5.21 10.75
C SER A 520 25.06 -6.42 9.81
N PRO A 521 26.24 -6.54 9.16
CA PRO A 521 26.60 -7.74 8.38
C PRO A 521 26.47 -9.03 9.20
N ARG A 522 26.79 -8.95 10.50
CA ARG A 522 26.58 -10.05 11.46
C ARG A 522 25.13 -10.49 11.50
N ASN A 523 24.19 -9.55 11.64
CA ASN A 523 22.77 -9.90 11.71
C ASN A 523 22.28 -10.59 10.44
N ILE A 524 22.81 -10.21 9.27
CA ILE A 524 22.46 -10.83 7.99
C ILE A 524 23.04 -12.24 7.89
N ILE A 525 24.35 -12.42 8.13
CA ILE A 525 25.00 -13.72 7.95
C ILE A 525 24.58 -14.75 9.02
N GLU A 526 24.33 -14.33 10.25
CA GLU A 526 23.78 -15.20 11.29
C GLU A 526 22.32 -15.58 10.99
N ALA A 527 21.52 -14.63 10.50
CA ALA A 527 20.16 -14.92 10.03
C ALA A 527 20.14 -15.85 8.81
N PHE A 528 21.19 -15.90 7.99
CA PHE A 528 21.32 -16.85 6.90
C PHE A 528 21.67 -18.25 7.41
N ARG A 529 22.66 -18.34 8.31
CA ARG A 529 23.18 -19.62 8.82
C ARG A 529 22.24 -20.33 9.77
N ASN A 530 21.44 -19.58 10.54
CA ASN A 530 20.57 -20.12 11.59
C ASN A 530 19.09 -20.19 11.18
N ASN A 531 18.80 -20.17 9.87
CA ASN A 531 17.43 -20.06 9.39
C ASN A 531 16.72 -21.41 9.22
N ASP A 532 15.45 -21.47 9.64
CA ASP A 532 14.56 -22.60 9.39
C ASP A 532 13.89 -22.57 8.00
N SER A 533 13.80 -21.39 7.34
CA SER A 533 13.12 -21.20 6.05
C SER A 533 13.90 -20.30 5.11
N MET A 534 14.66 -20.89 4.17
CA MET A 534 15.49 -20.14 3.21
C MET A 534 14.69 -19.09 2.44
N LYS A 535 13.45 -19.42 2.07
CA LYS A 535 12.49 -18.49 1.48
C LYS A 535 12.28 -17.23 2.32
N GLY A 536 12.03 -17.41 3.63
CA GLY A 536 11.88 -16.30 4.56
C GLY A 536 13.10 -15.38 4.62
N PHE A 537 14.31 -15.93 4.51
CA PHE A 537 15.54 -15.12 4.50
C PHE A 537 15.66 -14.30 3.21
N TYR A 538 15.57 -14.92 2.04
CA TYR A 538 15.68 -14.19 0.77
C TYR A 538 14.62 -13.08 0.66
N ASN A 539 13.36 -13.41 0.94
CA ASN A 539 12.25 -12.47 0.79
C ASN A 539 12.36 -11.32 1.80
N ARG A 540 12.62 -11.61 3.09
CA ARG A 540 12.58 -10.59 4.15
C ARG A 540 13.91 -9.88 4.39
N LYS A 541 15.06 -10.50 4.10
CA LYS A 541 16.40 -9.92 4.32
C LYS A 541 17.01 -9.38 3.04
N LEU A 542 17.06 -10.20 1.99
CA LEU A 542 17.60 -9.75 0.70
C LEU A 542 16.60 -8.92 -0.10
N GLY A 543 15.29 -9.03 0.20
CA GLY A 543 14.25 -8.39 -0.60
C GLY A 543 14.15 -8.98 -2.01
N LYS A 544 14.61 -10.23 -2.19
CA LYS A 544 14.59 -10.97 -3.45
C LYS A 544 13.55 -12.08 -3.38
N PRO A 545 12.87 -12.40 -4.49
CA PRO A 545 12.02 -13.58 -4.52
C PRO A 545 12.86 -14.84 -4.33
N TYR A 546 12.25 -15.88 -3.78
CA TYR A 546 12.89 -17.18 -3.64
C TYR A 546 11.91 -18.32 -3.87
N THR A 547 12.36 -19.26 -4.69
CA THR A 547 11.70 -20.55 -4.89
C THR A 547 12.62 -21.62 -4.34
N ASP A 548 12.12 -22.43 -3.41
CA ASP A 548 12.85 -23.60 -2.96
C ASP A 548 12.87 -24.63 -4.09
N PRO A 549 14.06 -25.06 -4.58
CA PRO A 549 14.14 -26.10 -5.59
C PRO A 549 13.42 -27.39 -5.21
N SER A 550 13.31 -27.71 -3.91
CA SER A 550 12.55 -28.89 -3.44
C SER A 550 11.04 -28.77 -3.65
N GLN A 551 10.53 -27.54 -3.78
CA GLN A 551 9.11 -27.26 -4.05
C GLN A 551 8.81 -27.27 -5.55
N VAL A 552 9.81 -27.23 -6.43
CA VAL A 552 9.65 -27.37 -7.87
C VAL A 552 10.05 -28.80 -8.25
N PRO A 553 9.08 -29.73 -8.39
CA PRO A 553 9.37 -31.15 -8.54
C PRO A 553 10.06 -31.52 -9.86
N VAL A 554 10.09 -30.60 -10.83
CA VAL A 554 10.58 -30.87 -12.19
C VAL A 554 11.48 -29.74 -12.66
N ASN A 555 12.67 -30.11 -13.12
CA ASN A 555 13.60 -29.20 -13.77
C ASN A 555 13.84 -29.61 -15.23
N LEU A 556 14.53 -28.74 -15.99
CA LEU A 556 14.84 -28.98 -17.40
C LEU A 556 15.69 -30.23 -17.62
N GLU A 557 16.57 -30.58 -16.68
CA GLU A 557 17.41 -31.77 -16.79
C GLU A 557 16.57 -33.05 -16.79
N MET A 558 15.66 -33.19 -15.82
CA MET A 558 14.74 -34.33 -15.74
C MET A 558 13.92 -34.52 -17.02
N LEU A 559 13.41 -33.42 -17.59
CA LEU A 559 12.62 -33.44 -18.83
C LEU A 559 13.47 -33.86 -20.04
N ASN A 560 14.70 -33.36 -20.13
CA ASN A 560 15.64 -33.78 -21.18
C ASN A 560 15.99 -35.27 -21.05
N GLN A 561 16.12 -35.79 -19.84
CA GLN A 561 16.33 -37.22 -19.62
C GLN A 561 15.11 -38.05 -20.04
N CYS A 562 13.89 -37.61 -19.74
CA CYS A 562 12.65 -38.25 -20.22
C CYS A 562 12.57 -38.28 -21.76
N ALA A 563 13.00 -37.21 -22.42
CA ALA A 563 13.08 -37.16 -23.88
C ALA A 563 14.16 -38.09 -24.44
N ALA A 564 15.36 -38.11 -23.84
CA ALA A 564 16.44 -39.01 -24.24
C ALA A 564 16.03 -40.49 -24.09
N GLU A 565 15.35 -40.83 -23.00
CA GLU A 565 14.77 -42.15 -22.76
C GLU A 565 13.68 -42.50 -23.77
N GLY A 566 12.75 -41.58 -24.04
CA GLY A 566 11.67 -41.79 -25.00
C GLY A 566 12.20 -42.00 -26.43
N MET A 567 13.15 -41.19 -26.88
CA MET A 567 13.83 -41.39 -28.16
C MET A 567 14.52 -42.76 -28.24
N ARG A 568 15.22 -43.18 -27.17
CA ARG A 568 15.88 -44.49 -27.12
C ARG A 568 14.88 -45.65 -27.21
N ARG A 569 13.68 -45.48 -26.65
CA ARG A 569 12.59 -46.45 -26.69
C ARG A 569 11.69 -46.34 -27.93
N GLY A 570 12.02 -45.45 -28.87
CA GLY A 570 11.27 -45.29 -30.12
C GLY A 570 9.95 -44.54 -29.99
N VAL A 571 9.79 -43.71 -28.96
CA VAL A 571 8.65 -42.78 -28.86
C VAL A 571 8.78 -41.75 -29.99
N VAL A 572 7.70 -41.53 -30.73
CA VAL A 572 7.63 -40.59 -31.87
C VAL A 572 6.37 -39.74 -31.78
N TRP A 573 6.42 -38.53 -32.33
CA TRP A 573 5.23 -37.74 -32.61
C TRP A 573 4.37 -38.46 -33.67
N LYS A 574 3.07 -38.56 -33.42
CA LYS A 574 2.11 -39.22 -34.33
C LYS A 574 1.11 -38.19 -34.86
N ASP A 575 0.44 -38.50 -35.97
CA ASP A 575 -0.71 -37.75 -36.50
C ASP A 575 -2.05 -38.45 -36.21
N ARG A 576 -1.98 -39.75 -35.88
CA ARG A 576 -3.10 -40.62 -35.56
C ARG A 576 -2.65 -41.76 -34.63
N ALA A 577 -3.58 -42.26 -33.83
CA ALA A 577 -3.35 -43.40 -32.96
C ALA A 577 -4.68 -44.06 -32.58
N ARG A 578 -4.64 -45.06 -31.71
CA ARG A 578 -5.83 -45.67 -31.08
C ARG A 578 -5.51 -46.00 -29.64
N ASN A 579 -6.56 -46.11 -28.83
CA ASN A 579 -6.44 -46.51 -27.42
C ASN A 579 -5.59 -45.52 -26.60
N THR A 580 -5.84 -44.23 -26.80
CA THR A 580 -5.08 -43.15 -26.17
C THR A 580 -5.89 -42.44 -25.09
N PHE A 581 -5.20 -41.58 -24.34
CA PHE A 581 -5.77 -40.73 -23.28
C PHE A 581 -5.44 -39.29 -23.57
N MET A 582 -6.37 -38.39 -23.22
CA MET A 582 -6.21 -36.96 -23.50
C MET A 582 -6.49 -36.11 -22.25
N GLY A 583 -5.71 -35.06 -22.08
CA GLY A 583 -5.98 -34.00 -21.11
C GLY A 583 -6.08 -32.67 -21.82
N ILE A 584 -7.05 -31.84 -21.40
CA ILE A 584 -7.26 -30.50 -21.96
C ILE A 584 -7.31 -29.47 -20.84
N ASP A 585 -6.44 -28.47 -20.92
CA ASP A 585 -6.56 -27.23 -20.15
C ASP A 585 -7.13 -26.13 -21.06
N GLN A 586 -8.18 -25.42 -20.65
CA GLN A 586 -8.88 -24.42 -21.48
C GLN A 586 -8.80 -23.00 -20.90
N MET A 587 -8.72 -22.01 -21.79
CA MET A 587 -8.66 -20.57 -21.46
C MET A 587 -9.50 -19.73 -22.44
N GLY A 588 -10.68 -20.23 -22.81
CA GLY A 588 -11.57 -19.55 -23.75
C GLY A 588 -11.25 -19.89 -25.20
N ALA A 589 -10.67 -18.95 -25.96
CA ALA A 589 -10.26 -19.14 -27.36
C ALA A 589 -8.91 -19.89 -27.52
N TYR A 590 -8.44 -20.50 -26.43
CA TYR A 590 -7.15 -21.16 -26.34
C TYR A 590 -7.27 -22.44 -25.51
N ASN A 591 -6.93 -23.58 -26.11
CA ASN A 591 -6.85 -24.86 -25.41
C ASN A 591 -5.47 -25.47 -25.57
N VAL A 592 -4.97 -26.13 -24.52
CA VAL A 592 -3.79 -26.99 -24.58
C VAL A 592 -4.24 -28.43 -24.47
N ALA A 593 -3.96 -29.24 -25.49
CA ALA A 593 -4.27 -30.66 -25.52
C ALA A 593 -2.99 -31.50 -25.49
N ILE A 594 -2.92 -32.49 -24.61
CA ILE A 594 -1.85 -33.49 -24.58
C ILE A 594 -2.45 -34.89 -24.70
N ILE A 595 -1.84 -35.73 -25.54
CA ILE A 595 -2.31 -37.09 -25.80
C ILE A 595 -1.19 -38.08 -25.50
N LYS A 596 -1.54 -39.09 -24.70
CA LYS A 596 -0.62 -40.15 -24.28
C LYS A 596 -1.13 -41.52 -24.74
N GLU A 597 -0.21 -42.40 -25.07
CA GLU A 597 -0.48 -43.83 -25.23
C GLU A 597 0.33 -44.66 -24.25
N ARG A 598 -0.13 -45.89 -24.01
CA ARG A 598 0.56 -46.84 -23.15
C ARG A 598 1.50 -47.72 -23.95
N MET A 599 2.78 -47.66 -23.60
CA MET A 599 3.78 -48.60 -24.10
C MET A 599 3.63 -49.96 -23.42
N ASP A 600 4.09 -51.03 -24.07
CA ASP A 600 4.08 -52.38 -23.50
C ASP A 600 4.86 -52.46 -22.17
N SER A 601 5.90 -51.62 -22.03
CA SER A 601 6.68 -51.46 -20.80
C SER A 601 5.93 -50.77 -19.65
N GLY A 602 4.66 -50.39 -19.85
CA GLY A 602 3.86 -49.63 -18.89
C GLY A 602 4.18 -48.13 -18.82
N HIS A 603 5.17 -47.65 -19.56
CA HIS A 603 5.50 -46.23 -19.63
C HIS A 603 4.41 -45.45 -20.37
N GLN A 604 4.25 -44.18 -20.00
CA GLN A 604 3.46 -43.24 -20.78
C GLN A 604 4.31 -42.67 -21.90
N ALA A 605 3.83 -42.73 -23.13
CA ALA A 605 4.42 -42.05 -24.26
C ALA A 605 3.56 -40.85 -24.64
N VAL A 606 4.11 -39.64 -24.51
CA VAL A 606 3.47 -38.43 -25.07
C VAL A 606 3.66 -38.46 -26.58
N ILE A 607 2.56 -38.68 -27.32
CA ILE A 607 2.61 -38.88 -28.78
C ILE A 607 2.04 -37.71 -29.56
N HIS A 608 1.31 -36.81 -28.88
CA HIS A 608 0.82 -35.57 -29.46
C HIS A 608 0.67 -34.50 -28.38
N LEU A 609 0.94 -33.26 -28.76
CA LEU A 609 0.76 -32.07 -27.95
C LEU A 609 0.26 -30.99 -28.90
N GLU A 610 -0.76 -30.22 -28.54
CA GLU A 610 -1.27 -29.17 -29.44
C GLU A 610 -1.72 -27.94 -28.65
N TYR A 611 -1.26 -26.78 -29.13
CA TYR A 611 -1.67 -25.47 -28.64
C TYR A 611 -2.66 -24.89 -29.64
N ILE A 612 -3.95 -24.96 -29.28
CA ILE A 612 -5.06 -24.70 -30.18
C ILE A 612 -5.56 -23.28 -29.93
N PHE A 613 -5.23 -22.37 -30.86
CA PHE A 613 -5.73 -21.00 -30.88
C PHE A 613 -6.83 -20.87 -31.94
N ASP A 614 -8.09 -20.87 -31.53
CA ASP A 614 -9.25 -20.81 -32.42
C ASP A 614 -10.45 -20.14 -31.73
N ALA A 615 -11.43 -19.65 -32.49
CA ALA A 615 -12.69 -19.16 -31.93
C ALA A 615 -13.51 -20.28 -31.27
N ASP A 616 -13.40 -21.51 -31.77
CA ASP A 616 -13.93 -22.73 -31.12
C ASP A 616 -12.84 -23.82 -31.04
N PRO A 617 -11.97 -23.77 -30.03
CA PRO A 617 -10.87 -24.72 -29.91
C PRO A 617 -11.37 -26.16 -29.63
N PHE A 618 -12.59 -26.34 -29.10
CA PHE A 618 -13.17 -27.65 -28.85
C PHE A 618 -13.60 -28.40 -30.11
N MET A 619 -13.82 -27.69 -31.23
CA MET A 619 -13.96 -28.34 -32.54
C MET A 619 -12.68 -29.05 -32.95
N ARG A 620 -11.50 -28.45 -32.71
CA ARG A 620 -10.22 -29.11 -32.95
C ARG A 620 -10.01 -30.27 -31.97
N CYS A 621 -10.33 -30.08 -30.68
CA CYS A 621 -10.28 -31.18 -29.71
C CYS A 621 -11.17 -32.37 -30.12
N SER A 622 -12.34 -32.14 -30.71
CA SER A 622 -13.21 -33.22 -31.21
C SER A 622 -12.56 -34.01 -32.35
N LYS A 623 -11.87 -33.34 -33.26
CA LYS A 623 -11.08 -34.01 -34.32
C LYS A 623 -9.94 -34.84 -33.73
N LEU A 624 -9.29 -34.35 -32.67
CA LEU A 624 -8.23 -35.08 -31.98
C LEU A 624 -8.76 -36.35 -31.29
N MET A 625 -9.95 -36.29 -30.67
CA MET A 625 -10.60 -37.47 -30.10
C MET A 625 -10.74 -38.62 -31.12
N GLU A 626 -11.15 -38.27 -32.35
CA GLU A 626 -11.32 -39.23 -33.45
C GLU A 626 -9.99 -39.72 -34.01
N LEU A 627 -9.08 -38.81 -34.36
CA LEU A 627 -7.78 -39.12 -34.97
C LEU A 627 -6.91 -40.03 -34.10
N TYR A 628 -6.96 -39.83 -32.78
CA TYR A 628 -6.14 -40.59 -31.83
C TYR A 628 -6.90 -41.73 -31.14
N GLY A 629 -8.18 -41.93 -31.48
CA GLY A 629 -9.03 -42.95 -30.86
C GLY A 629 -8.99 -42.86 -29.33
N VAL A 630 -9.22 -41.66 -28.81
CA VAL A 630 -9.15 -41.35 -27.37
C VAL A 630 -10.23 -42.11 -26.62
N GLN A 631 -9.82 -42.88 -25.61
CA GLN A 631 -10.72 -43.68 -24.77
C GLN A 631 -11.28 -42.88 -23.60
N CYS A 632 -10.44 -42.06 -22.98
CA CYS A 632 -10.81 -41.18 -21.90
C CYS A 632 -10.12 -39.82 -22.09
N CYS A 633 -10.89 -38.75 -21.92
CA CYS A 633 -10.43 -37.39 -21.93
C CYS A 633 -10.91 -36.69 -20.66
N VAL A 634 -10.03 -35.95 -19.99
CA VAL A 634 -10.41 -35.09 -18.87
C VAL A 634 -10.12 -33.65 -19.24
N VAL A 635 -11.09 -32.76 -18.99
CA VAL A 635 -11.05 -31.37 -19.44
C VAL A 635 -11.31 -30.41 -18.28
N GLU A 636 -10.49 -29.36 -18.20
CA GLU A 636 -10.73 -28.21 -17.33
C GLU A 636 -12.10 -27.59 -17.63
N THR A 637 -12.87 -27.24 -16.62
CA THR A 637 -14.25 -26.75 -16.82
C THR A 637 -14.35 -25.24 -16.94
N LEU A 638 -13.38 -24.49 -16.43
CA LEU A 638 -13.36 -23.03 -16.46
C LEU A 638 -12.28 -22.50 -17.41
N PRO A 639 -12.45 -21.30 -18.01
CA PRO A 639 -13.53 -20.35 -17.79
C PRO A 639 -14.82 -20.65 -18.57
N ASN A 640 -14.77 -21.41 -19.68
CA ASN A 640 -15.94 -21.62 -20.54
C ASN A 640 -16.64 -22.95 -20.25
N TYR A 641 -17.42 -22.98 -19.15
CA TYR A 641 -18.17 -24.17 -18.73
C TYR A 641 -19.08 -24.73 -19.82
N ASN A 642 -19.84 -23.87 -20.48
CA ASN A 642 -20.82 -24.29 -21.49
C ASN A 642 -20.15 -24.95 -22.71
N ASP A 643 -18.95 -24.51 -23.10
CA ASP A 643 -18.22 -25.07 -24.23
C ASP A 643 -17.64 -26.44 -23.88
N ALA A 644 -17.02 -26.57 -22.70
CA ALA A 644 -16.55 -27.85 -22.19
C ALA A 644 -17.71 -28.85 -22.02
N LYS A 645 -18.87 -28.40 -21.51
CA LYS A 645 -20.07 -29.23 -21.40
C LYS A 645 -20.58 -29.71 -22.77
N ARG A 646 -20.66 -28.82 -23.76
CA ARG A 646 -21.03 -29.20 -25.14
C ARG A 646 -20.02 -30.16 -25.76
N PHE A 647 -18.72 -29.97 -25.51
CA PHE A 647 -17.68 -30.92 -25.91
C PHE A 647 -17.86 -32.28 -25.23
N ALA A 648 -18.15 -32.32 -23.93
CA ALA A 648 -18.39 -33.55 -23.21
C ALA A 648 -19.64 -34.30 -23.70
N GLN A 649 -20.73 -33.58 -24.00
CA GLN A 649 -21.96 -34.16 -24.55
C GLN A 649 -21.74 -34.79 -25.94
N ARG A 650 -20.93 -34.15 -26.81
CA ARG A 650 -20.56 -34.72 -28.12
C ARG A 650 -19.80 -36.03 -28.02
N HIS A 651 -19.03 -36.21 -26.95
CA HIS A 651 -18.21 -37.39 -26.69
C HIS A 651 -18.64 -38.09 -25.39
N SER A 652 -19.95 -38.24 -25.23
CA SER A 652 -20.58 -38.81 -24.03
C SER A 652 -19.98 -40.18 -23.68
N GLY A 653 -19.66 -40.39 -22.40
CA GLY A 653 -19.00 -41.60 -21.92
C GLY A 653 -17.49 -41.64 -22.10
N LYS A 654 -16.88 -40.66 -22.78
CA LYS A 654 -15.42 -40.58 -22.99
C LYS A 654 -14.80 -39.32 -22.41
N VAL A 655 -15.52 -38.20 -22.38
CA VAL A 655 -15.03 -36.92 -21.86
C VAL A 655 -15.60 -36.66 -20.47
N PHE A 656 -14.72 -36.31 -19.53
CA PHE A 656 -15.06 -36.01 -18.14
C PHE A 656 -14.69 -34.57 -17.77
N LEU A 657 -15.65 -33.87 -17.18
CA LEU A 657 -15.51 -32.50 -16.70
C LEU A 657 -14.79 -32.47 -15.34
N ALA A 658 -13.63 -31.82 -15.27
CA ALA A 658 -12.83 -31.69 -14.05
C ALA A 658 -13.38 -30.61 -13.11
N GLY A 659 -13.54 -30.96 -11.83
CA GLY A 659 -13.82 -30.02 -10.73
C GLY A 659 -12.80 -30.18 -9.59
N TYR A 660 -12.38 -29.08 -8.98
CA TYR A 660 -11.40 -29.11 -7.89
C TYR A 660 -12.06 -29.04 -6.52
N GLY A 661 -11.55 -29.80 -5.56
CA GLY A 661 -12.00 -29.72 -4.17
C GLY A 661 -11.00 -30.31 -3.19
N ASN A 662 -10.97 -29.79 -1.97
CA ASN A 662 -10.16 -30.37 -0.90
C ASN A 662 -10.75 -31.71 -0.47
N MET A 663 -9.91 -32.75 -0.45
CA MET A 663 -10.32 -34.11 -0.10
C MET A 663 -9.30 -34.70 0.88
N ASP A 664 -9.78 -35.09 2.07
CA ASP A 664 -8.90 -35.54 3.15
C ASP A 664 -8.18 -36.84 2.75
N ASN A 665 -8.92 -37.88 2.40
CA ASN A 665 -8.40 -39.23 2.19
C ASN A 665 -8.38 -39.71 0.73
N GLU A 666 -9.04 -38.99 -0.18
CA GLU A 666 -9.15 -39.37 -1.59
C GLU A 666 -8.44 -38.36 -2.48
N MET A 667 -7.96 -38.81 -3.65
CA MET A 667 -7.34 -37.94 -4.65
C MET A 667 -8.30 -37.59 -5.79
N LEU A 668 -9.20 -38.50 -6.14
CA LEU A 668 -10.16 -38.34 -7.23
C LEU A 668 -11.47 -39.08 -6.92
N ILE A 669 -12.59 -38.51 -7.37
CA ILE A 669 -13.94 -39.08 -7.25
C ILE A 669 -14.62 -38.95 -8.61
N TRP A 670 -15.04 -40.08 -9.18
CA TRP A 670 -15.76 -40.11 -10.46
C TRP A 670 -17.26 -39.94 -10.23
N GLY A 671 -17.86 -38.96 -10.91
CA GLY A 671 -19.29 -38.64 -10.83
C GLY A 671 -20.21 -39.57 -11.62
N ASP A 672 -19.65 -40.54 -12.35
CA ASP A 672 -20.41 -41.48 -13.19
C ASP A 672 -20.88 -42.75 -12.43
N THR A 673 -20.75 -42.75 -11.11
CA THR A 673 -21.12 -43.85 -10.20
C THR A 673 -22.65 -43.87 -9.92
N PRO A 674 -23.31 -45.04 -9.77
CA PRO A 674 -24.76 -45.11 -9.54
C PRO A 674 -25.23 -44.42 -8.24
N LYS A 675 -26.36 -43.70 -8.33
CA LYS A 675 -26.99 -42.83 -7.31
C LYS A 675 -27.06 -43.47 -5.91
N SER A 676 -26.32 -42.96 -4.92
CA SER A 676 -26.43 -43.38 -3.50
C SER A 676 -27.00 -42.32 -2.55
N ASN A 677 -27.07 -41.04 -2.93
CA ASN A 677 -27.52 -39.95 -2.05
C ASN A 677 -28.91 -39.40 -2.39
N SER A 678 -29.59 -38.86 -1.37
CA SER A 678 -30.99 -38.39 -1.43
C SER A 678 -31.20 -37.10 -2.22
N SER A 679 -30.15 -36.28 -2.42
CA SER A 679 -30.17 -35.08 -3.27
C SER A 679 -30.28 -35.40 -4.76
N ASP A 680 -29.58 -36.46 -5.21
CA ASP A 680 -29.50 -36.86 -6.62
C ASP A 680 -30.80 -37.48 -7.14
N ARG A 681 -31.72 -37.83 -6.23
CA ARG A 681 -33.07 -38.32 -6.55
C ARG A 681 -34.07 -37.20 -6.86
N ARG A 682 -33.73 -35.93 -6.57
CA ARG A 682 -34.62 -34.76 -6.71
C ARG A 682 -34.30 -33.86 -7.91
N THR A 683 -33.25 -34.16 -8.66
CA THR A 683 -32.80 -33.33 -9.79
C THR A 683 -33.11 -34.05 -11.10
N ASP A 684 -33.68 -33.36 -12.09
CA ASP A 684 -33.97 -33.92 -13.41
C ASP A 684 -32.69 -34.50 -14.05
N GLU A 685 -32.81 -35.66 -14.71
CA GLU A 685 -31.68 -36.39 -15.28
C GLU A 685 -30.95 -35.61 -16.39
N GLU A 686 -31.62 -34.69 -17.08
CA GLU A 686 -31.02 -33.77 -18.06
C GLU A 686 -30.22 -32.63 -17.41
N ALA A 687 -30.43 -32.34 -16.13
CA ALA A 687 -29.75 -31.24 -15.42
C ALA A 687 -28.45 -31.66 -14.73
N LEU A 688 -28.17 -32.97 -14.64
CA LEU A 688 -26.99 -33.52 -13.96
C LEU A 688 -25.86 -33.82 -14.95
N ASP A 689 -24.67 -33.26 -14.69
CA ASP A 689 -23.46 -33.55 -15.45
C ASP A 689 -22.85 -34.90 -15.02
N ARG A 690 -23.40 -35.98 -15.57
CA ARG A 690 -23.06 -37.38 -15.23
C ARG A 690 -21.58 -37.73 -15.40
N TYR A 691 -20.91 -37.20 -16.41
CA TYR A 691 -19.50 -37.48 -16.69
C TYR A 691 -18.61 -36.38 -16.12
N THR A 692 -18.46 -36.38 -14.81
CA THR A 692 -17.62 -35.44 -14.05
C THR A 692 -16.55 -36.20 -13.25
N VAL A 693 -15.47 -35.51 -12.92
CA VAL A 693 -14.45 -35.99 -11.99
C VAL A 693 -14.08 -34.88 -11.02
N ARG A 694 -14.16 -35.14 -9.72
CA ARG A 694 -13.66 -34.24 -8.68
C ARG A 694 -12.25 -34.64 -8.31
N LEU A 695 -11.30 -33.72 -8.30
CA LEU A 695 -9.87 -33.98 -8.05
C LEU A 695 -9.27 -33.06 -6.99
N ASP A 696 -8.33 -33.62 -6.21
CA ASP A 696 -7.42 -32.88 -5.35
C ASP A 696 -6.26 -32.43 -6.24
N GLN A 697 -6.25 -31.14 -6.57
CA GLN A 697 -5.32 -30.57 -7.52
C GLN A 697 -3.86 -30.80 -7.13
N TYR A 698 -3.54 -30.67 -5.83
CA TYR A 698 -2.18 -30.81 -5.34
C TYR A 698 -1.69 -32.25 -5.51
N LYS A 699 -2.49 -33.23 -5.04
CA LYS A 699 -2.12 -34.64 -5.09
C LYS A 699 -1.99 -35.12 -6.55
N CYS A 700 -2.95 -34.75 -7.41
CA CYS A 700 -2.89 -35.10 -8.83
C CYS A 700 -1.66 -34.50 -9.52
N MET A 701 -1.35 -33.23 -9.26
CA MET A 701 -0.18 -32.56 -9.83
C MET A 701 1.12 -33.19 -9.32
N GLN A 702 1.21 -33.50 -8.03
CA GLN A 702 2.36 -34.18 -7.43
C GLN A 702 2.66 -35.51 -8.12
N VAL A 703 1.64 -36.35 -8.33
CA VAL A 703 1.78 -37.63 -9.03
C VAL A 703 2.21 -37.41 -10.47
N SER A 704 1.59 -36.47 -11.17
CA SER A 704 1.91 -36.16 -12.57
C SER A 704 3.37 -35.74 -12.73
N MET A 705 3.87 -34.85 -11.86
CA MET A 705 5.25 -34.37 -11.88
C MET A 705 6.26 -35.45 -11.48
N ALA A 706 5.93 -36.31 -10.52
CA ALA A 706 6.76 -37.44 -10.12
C ALA A 706 7.03 -38.43 -11.26
N ARG A 707 6.15 -38.50 -12.28
CA ARG A 707 6.37 -39.34 -13.47
C ARG A 707 7.56 -38.88 -14.31
N PHE A 708 7.89 -37.59 -14.31
CA PHE A 708 9.08 -37.09 -14.98
C PHE A 708 10.34 -37.45 -14.18
N ALA A 709 10.32 -37.27 -12.85
CA ALA A 709 11.44 -37.63 -11.99
C ALA A 709 11.77 -39.13 -12.06
N THR A 710 10.75 -39.99 -12.21
CA THR A 710 10.91 -41.45 -12.35
C THR A 710 11.08 -41.92 -13.80
N GLN A 711 11.12 -41.00 -14.78
CA GLN A 711 11.17 -41.30 -16.22
C GLN A 711 10.06 -42.27 -16.69
N SER A 712 8.90 -42.27 -16.02
CA SER A 712 7.74 -43.08 -16.40
C SER A 712 6.83 -42.39 -17.41
N CYS A 713 7.00 -41.07 -17.63
CA CYS A 713 6.41 -40.32 -18.72
C CYS A 713 7.50 -39.86 -19.69
N LEU A 714 7.41 -40.30 -20.94
CA LEU A 714 8.46 -40.17 -21.95
C LEU A 714 8.01 -39.26 -23.08
N PHE A 715 8.99 -38.55 -23.65
CA PHE A 715 8.80 -37.67 -24.79
C PHE A 715 9.61 -38.18 -25.99
N PRO A 716 9.12 -37.98 -27.23
CA PRO A 716 9.94 -38.09 -28.43
C PRO A 716 10.93 -36.91 -28.50
N ASP A 717 11.59 -36.71 -29.66
CA ASP A 717 12.42 -35.53 -29.88
C ASP A 717 11.62 -34.23 -29.58
N PRO A 718 11.98 -33.48 -28.52
CA PRO A 718 11.19 -32.34 -28.06
C PRO A 718 11.32 -31.14 -29.00
N THR A 719 12.27 -31.16 -29.93
CA THR A 719 12.47 -30.09 -30.92
C THR A 719 11.71 -30.33 -32.22
N ALA A 720 11.24 -31.55 -32.47
CA ALA A 720 10.66 -31.96 -33.75
C ALA A 720 9.21 -31.50 -33.96
N LEU A 721 8.43 -31.29 -32.88
CA LEU A 721 7.05 -30.83 -32.99
C LEU A 721 6.99 -29.30 -33.01
N VAL A 722 6.91 -28.74 -34.21
CA VAL A 722 6.83 -27.29 -34.43
C VAL A 722 5.39 -26.89 -34.72
N GLN A 723 4.91 -25.85 -34.05
CA GLN A 723 3.57 -25.28 -34.28
C GLN A 723 3.65 -23.77 -34.36
N MET A 724 2.60 -23.17 -34.94
CA MET A 724 2.38 -21.74 -34.85
C MET A 724 1.87 -21.40 -33.45
N TYR A 725 2.77 -20.89 -32.61
CA TYR A 725 2.48 -20.53 -31.24
C TYR A 725 2.30 -19.02 -31.12
N ALA A 726 1.25 -18.60 -30.40
CA ALA A 726 0.96 -17.20 -30.16
C ALA A 726 1.29 -16.84 -28.71
N GLU A 727 2.20 -15.88 -28.51
CA GLU A 727 2.53 -15.34 -27.19
C GLU A 727 2.46 -13.81 -27.25
N LYS A 728 1.69 -13.19 -26.35
CA LYS A 728 1.50 -11.73 -26.28
C LYS A 728 1.08 -11.06 -27.62
N GLY A 729 0.37 -11.80 -28.48
CA GLY A 729 -0.12 -11.32 -29.77
C GLY A 729 0.83 -11.54 -30.95
N GLU A 730 2.06 -11.96 -30.70
CA GLU A 730 3.03 -12.33 -31.74
C GLU A 730 2.94 -13.83 -32.04
N LYS A 731 2.97 -14.19 -33.32
CA LYS A 731 2.88 -15.57 -33.79
C LYS A 731 4.24 -16.02 -34.36
N ALA A 732 4.77 -17.11 -33.83
CA ALA A 732 6.05 -17.67 -34.27
C ALA A 732 5.97 -19.19 -34.47
N LEU A 733 6.82 -19.73 -35.36
CA LEU A 733 7.06 -21.17 -35.44
C LEU A 733 7.92 -21.58 -34.26
N THR A 734 7.35 -22.36 -33.35
CA THR A 734 8.01 -22.72 -32.08
C THR A 734 8.05 -24.24 -31.92
N PRO A 735 9.20 -24.82 -31.55
CA PRO A 735 9.31 -26.19 -31.02
C PRO A 735 8.53 -26.33 -29.70
N VAL A 736 7.21 -26.53 -29.79
CA VAL A 736 6.31 -26.32 -28.65
C VAL A 736 6.53 -27.30 -27.48
N CYS A 737 7.11 -28.47 -27.71
CA CYS A 737 7.45 -29.37 -26.62
C CYS A 737 8.67 -28.85 -25.82
N LYS A 738 9.75 -28.50 -26.51
CA LYS A 738 10.98 -28.00 -25.86
C LYS A 738 10.83 -26.61 -25.27
N ASP A 739 10.23 -25.68 -26.02
CA ASP A 739 10.29 -24.25 -25.70
C ASP A 739 9.08 -23.77 -24.89
N VAL A 740 7.95 -24.48 -24.97
CA VAL A 740 6.72 -24.12 -24.25
C VAL A 740 6.38 -25.15 -23.16
N ALA A 741 6.18 -26.42 -23.51
CA ALA A 741 5.74 -27.43 -22.55
C ALA A 741 6.75 -27.67 -21.43
N PHE A 742 8.03 -27.85 -21.77
CA PHE A 742 9.07 -28.06 -20.76
C PHE A 742 9.20 -26.86 -19.84
N PHE A 743 9.11 -25.65 -20.40
CA PHE A 743 9.08 -24.43 -19.61
C PHE A 743 7.90 -24.42 -18.63
N HIS A 744 6.67 -24.70 -19.10
CA HIS A 744 5.48 -24.79 -18.25
C HIS A 744 5.66 -25.80 -17.10
N PHE A 745 6.21 -26.99 -17.37
CA PHE A 745 6.48 -27.98 -16.32
C PHE A 745 7.42 -27.46 -15.23
N THR A 746 8.45 -26.69 -15.59
CA THR A 746 9.37 -26.07 -14.61
C THR A 746 8.78 -24.90 -13.83
N ARG A 747 7.62 -24.39 -14.25
CA ARG A 747 6.91 -23.26 -13.62
C ARG A 747 5.76 -23.69 -12.71
N THR A 748 5.77 -24.95 -12.28
CA THR A 748 4.77 -25.54 -11.39
C THR A 748 5.41 -25.92 -10.06
N ALA A 749 5.05 -25.23 -8.98
CA ALA A 749 5.54 -25.52 -7.63
C ALA A 749 4.45 -26.18 -6.76
N LEU A 750 4.87 -27.06 -5.86
CA LEU A 750 4.02 -27.78 -4.91
C LEU A 750 4.37 -27.31 -3.51
N VAL A 751 3.45 -26.59 -2.87
CA VAL A 751 3.68 -25.94 -1.59
C VAL A 751 2.76 -26.50 -0.52
N VAL A 752 3.34 -26.81 0.64
CA VAL A 752 2.62 -27.15 1.86
C VAL A 752 2.88 -26.02 2.85
N GLU A 753 1.85 -25.23 3.12
CA GLU A 753 1.90 -24.14 4.10
C GLU A 753 1.11 -24.53 5.34
N LYS A 754 1.62 -24.15 6.51
CA LYS A 754 0.88 -24.27 7.76
C LYS A 754 0.03 -23.02 7.92
N ASP A 755 -1.29 -23.20 7.94
CA ASP A 755 -2.22 -22.14 8.28
C ASP A 755 -2.09 -21.86 9.80
N GLU A 756 -1.63 -20.65 10.15
CA GLU A 756 -1.38 -20.28 11.55
C GLU A 756 -2.67 -20.11 12.35
N ASP A 757 -3.78 -19.73 11.69
CA ASP A 757 -5.08 -19.52 12.31
C ASP A 757 -5.83 -20.85 12.51
N GLU A 758 -5.81 -21.73 11.51
CA GLU A 758 -6.52 -23.02 11.57
C GLU A 758 -5.66 -24.16 12.16
N LYS A 759 -4.35 -23.95 12.35
CA LYS A 759 -3.35 -24.98 12.68
C LYS A 759 -3.36 -26.20 11.74
N LYS A 760 -3.86 -26.03 10.51
CA LYS A 760 -3.95 -27.08 9.47
C LYS A 760 -2.95 -26.82 8.35
N TYR A 761 -2.45 -27.87 7.72
CA TYR A 761 -1.61 -27.74 6.55
C TYR A 761 -2.47 -27.56 5.30
N LYS A 762 -2.35 -26.42 4.62
CA LYS A 762 -2.95 -26.16 3.30
C LYS A 762 -1.93 -26.51 2.23
N ARG A 763 -2.35 -27.36 1.29
CA ARG A 763 -1.55 -27.80 0.15
C ARG A 763 -2.05 -27.09 -1.09
N LYS A 764 -1.17 -26.47 -1.85
CA LYS A 764 -1.54 -25.72 -3.06
C LYS A 764 -0.52 -25.93 -4.18
N VAL A 765 -1.03 -25.97 -5.41
CA VAL A 765 -0.21 -25.86 -6.62
C VAL A 765 0.00 -24.38 -6.88
N VAL A 766 1.25 -23.93 -6.90
CA VAL A 766 1.63 -22.55 -7.14
C VAL A 766 2.18 -22.42 -8.55
N LYS A 767 1.60 -21.48 -9.31
CA LYS A 767 2.06 -21.09 -10.64
C LYS A 767 3.23 -20.12 -10.47
N VAL A 768 4.42 -20.46 -10.95
CA VAL A 768 5.63 -19.64 -10.77
C VAL A 768 5.80 -18.76 -12.01
N GLY A 769 5.45 -17.49 -11.91
CA GLY A 769 5.74 -16.49 -12.93
C GLY A 769 4.84 -16.44 -14.16
N ILE A 770 4.32 -17.59 -14.59
CA ILE A 770 3.40 -17.72 -15.71
C ILE A 770 2.27 -18.68 -15.34
N ASP A 771 1.22 -18.74 -16.16
CA ASP A 771 0.21 -19.78 -16.05
C ASP A 771 0.63 -21.06 -16.83
N PRO A 772 1.03 -22.16 -16.15
CA PRO A 772 1.62 -23.32 -16.81
C PRO A 772 0.54 -24.28 -17.34
N HIS A 773 -0.22 -23.86 -18.35
CA HIS A 773 -1.35 -24.61 -18.93
C HIS A 773 -1.02 -26.07 -19.32
N THR A 774 0.22 -26.31 -19.77
CA THR A 774 0.65 -27.65 -20.17
C THR A 774 0.81 -28.60 -18.98
N SER A 775 1.16 -28.10 -17.80
CA SER A 775 1.19 -28.88 -16.56
C SER A 775 -0.20 -29.37 -16.18
N TYR A 776 -1.20 -28.51 -16.30
CA TYR A 776 -2.60 -28.86 -16.04
C TYR A 776 -3.13 -29.85 -17.08
N ALA A 777 -2.91 -29.61 -18.37
CA ALA A 777 -3.29 -30.56 -19.41
C ALA A 777 -2.63 -31.94 -19.18
N ASN A 778 -1.35 -31.98 -18.79
CA ASN A 778 -0.63 -33.23 -18.49
C ASN A 778 -1.21 -33.95 -17.27
N MET A 779 -1.50 -33.22 -16.19
CA MET A 779 -2.17 -33.76 -15.01
C MET A 779 -3.54 -34.36 -15.36
N LEU A 780 -4.36 -33.65 -16.14
CA LEU A 780 -5.68 -34.12 -16.55
C LEU A 780 -5.56 -35.37 -17.46
N CYS A 781 -4.55 -35.44 -18.32
CA CYS A 781 -4.26 -36.64 -19.10
C CYS A 781 -3.87 -37.83 -18.21
N ASP A 782 -3.17 -37.59 -17.10
CA ASP A 782 -2.85 -38.64 -16.12
C ASP A 782 -4.08 -39.09 -15.32
N VAL A 783 -5.02 -38.19 -15.05
CA VAL A 783 -6.33 -38.56 -14.50
C VAL A 783 -7.11 -39.41 -15.49
N ALA A 784 -7.14 -39.03 -16.78
CA ALA A 784 -7.77 -39.83 -17.83
C ALA A 784 -7.14 -41.23 -17.95
N TRP A 785 -5.81 -41.30 -17.89
CA TRP A 785 -5.06 -42.57 -17.86
C TRP A 785 -5.45 -43.44 -16.66
N SER A 786 -5.58 -42.84 -15.47
CA SER A 786 -5.92 -43.56 -14.24
C SER A 786 -7.30 -44.24 -14.31
N ARG A 787 -8.25 -43.67 -15.07
CA ARG A 787 -9.58 -44.23 -15.29
C ARG A 787 -9.53 -45.58 -15.99
N ALA A 788 -8.70 -45.70 -17.03
CA ALA A 788 -8.66 -46.88 -17.89
C ALA A 788 -7.76 -48.00 -17.34
N HIS A 789 -6.77 -47.65 -16.52
CA HIS A 789 -5.77 -48.59 -16.04
C HIS A 789 -5.80 -48.87 -14.54
N GLY A 790 -6.78 -48.28 -13.83
CA GLY A 790 -7.18 -48.70 -12.50
C GLY A 790 -6.12 -48.48 -11.43
N THR A 791 -6.15 -47.32 -10.78
CA THR A 791 -5.71 -47.15 -9.40
C THR A 791 -6.55 -46.05 -8.75
N SER A 792 -7.73 -46.39 -8.21
CA SER A 792 -8.40 -45.51 -7.23
C SER A 792 -7.58 -45.39 -5.93
N THR A 793 -6.61 -46.30 -5.74
CA THR A 793 -5.55 -46.23 -4.74
C THR A 793 -4.20 -46.26 -5.46
N PHE A 794 -3.49 -45.15 -5.45
CA PHE A 794 -2.13 -45.08 -5.97
C PHE A 794 -1.19 -45.69 -4.93
N ILE A 795 -0.70 -46.90 -5.22
CA ILE A 795 0.50 -47.41 -4.57
C ILE A 795 1.63 -46.52 -5.09
N LEU A 796 2.11 -45.57 -4.27
CA LEU A 796 3.52 -45.17 -4.33
C LEU A 796 4.29 -46.49 -4.41
N PRO A 797 5.27 -46.68 -5.30
CA PRO A 797 6.05 -47.91 -5.25
C PRO A 797 6.48 -48.10 -3.80
N SER A 798 5.93 -49.13 -3.13
CA SER A 798 6.72 -49.83 -2.14
C SER A 798 7.97 -50.16 -2.92
N GLY A 799 9.08 -49.49 -2.58
CA GLY A 799 10.36 -49.76 -3.18
C GLY A 799 10.46 -51.27 -3.31
N GLY A 800 10.55 -51.74 -4.55
CA GLY A 800 10.62 -53.15 -4.83
C GLY A 800 11.67 -53.73 -3.89
N THR A 801 11.25 -54.69 -3.10
CA THR A 801 12.14 -55.68 -2.53
C THR A 801 12.86 -56.36 -3.69
N ASP A 802 13.96 -55.78 -4.13
CA ASP A 802 15.05 -56.49 -4.77
C ASP A 802 16.35 -55.82 -4.36
N HIS A 803 17.02 -56.49 -3.43
CA HIS A 803 18.44 -56.44 -3.17
C HIS A 803 19.10 -55.07 -3.35
N GLN A 804 18.92 -54.18 -2.37
CA GLN A 804 20.03 -53.30 -2.01
C GLN A 804 21.22 -54.21 -1.69
N LYS A 805 22.20 -54.25 -2.58
CA LYS A 805 23.57 -54.51 -2.15
C LYS A 805 23.82 -53.55 -0.99
N ALA A 806 24.02 -54.13 0.19
CA ALA A 806 24.39 -53.40 1.38
C ALA A 806 25.54 -52.45 1.01
N LEU A 807 25.33 -51.16 1.25
CA LEU A 807 26.45 -50.25 1.39
C LEU A 807 27.27 -50.79 2.57
N GLU A 808 28.52 -51.14 2.31
CA GLU A 808 29.40 -51.61 3.36
C GLU A 808 29.55 -50.52 4.43
N PRO A 809 29.47 -50.86 5.74
CA PRO A 809 29.65 -49.89 6.81
C PRO A 809 31.12 -49.46 6.84
N GLY A 810 31.40 -48.31 6.23
CA GLY A 810 32.75 -47.72 6.25
C GLY A 810 32.80 -46.23 5.92
N GLN A 811 31.68 -45.56 5.70
CA GLN A 811 31.67 -44.15 5.30
C GLN A 811 30.51 -43.37 5.92
N ILE A 812 30.51 -43.27 7.25
CA ILE A 812 30.19 -42.06 8.03
C ILE A 812 30.74 -42.35 9.43
N ASP A 813 31.63 -41.49 9.92
CA ASP A 813 32.29 -41.63 11.22
C ASP A 813 31.33 -41.19 12.33
N ILE A 814 30.53 -42.12 12.86
CA ILE A 814 29.72 -41.91 14.06
C ILE A 814 30.34 -42.76 15.18
N PRO A 815 30.65 -42.19 16.35
CA PRO A 815 31.23 -42.94 17.46
C PRO A 815 30.39 -44.18 17.82
N ASP A 816 31.03 -45.35 17.91
CA ASP A 816 30.39 -46.67 18.16
C ASP A 816 29.46 -46.71 19.39
N GLN A 817 29.68 -45.80 20.35
CA GLN A 817 28.85 -45.68 21.55
C GLN A 817 27.42 -45.19 21.25
N ILE A 818 27.19 -44.40 20.19
CA ILE A 818 25.85 -43.88 19.85
C ILE A 818 25.05 -44.91 19.04
N ALA A 819 25.72 -45.67 18.17
CA ALA A 819 25.09 -46.73 17.39
C ALA A 819 24.60 -47.89 18.28
N ALA A 820 25.37 -48.25 19.32
CA ALA A 820 24.97 -49.29 20.27
C ALA A 820 23.71 -48.90 21.08
N VAL A 821 23.57 -47.63 21.48
CA VAL A 821 22.41 -47.14 22.25
C VAL A 821 21.14 -47.09 21.40
N MET A 822 21.24 -46.66 20.14
CA MET A 822 20.08 -46.58 19.24
C MET A 822 19.56 -47.97 18.81
N SER A 823 20.43 -48.98 18.74
CA SER A 823 20.06 -50.36 18.38
C SER A 823 19.32 -51.13 19.49
N GLN A 824 19.40 -50.67 20.75
CA GLN A 824 18.73 -51.32 21.89
C GLN A 824 17.31 -50.80 22.15
N LEU A 825 16.83 -49.83 21.38
CA LEU A 825 15.53 -49.18 21.55
C LEU A 825 14.48 -49.70 20.57
N GLN A 826 14.18 -51.01 20.62
CA GLN A 826 12.95 -51.54 20.03
C GLN A 826 11.82 -51.41 21.04
N ILE A 827 11.18 -50.23 21.08
CA ILE A 827 9.94 -50.04 21.84
C ILE A 827 8.79 -50.61 20.97
N SER A 828 8.10 -51.62 21.49
CA SER A 828 6.95 -52.21 20.81
C SER A 828 5.80 -51.20 20.73
N ARG A 829 5.09 -51.13 19.59
CA ARG A 829 3.92 -50.23 19.40
C ARG A 829 2.73 -50.54 20.31
N ASP A 830 2.77 -51.69 20.99
CA ASP A 830 1.69 -52.19 21.85
C ASP A 830 1.91 -51.82 23.33
N GLU A 831 3.03 -51.20 23.66
CA GLU A 831 3.37 -50.74 25.00
C GLU A 831 2.90 -49.30 25.17
N VAL A 832 2.03 -49.05 26.15
CA VAL A 832 1.55 -47.70 26.49
C VAL A 832 1.77 -47.41 27.96
N CYS A 833 2.19 -46.18 28.30
CA CYS A 833 2.54 -45.74 29.64
C CYS A 833 1.48 -46.08 30.70
N GLY A 834 0.20 -46.17 30.33
CA GLY A 834 -0.88 -46.62 31.23
C GLY A 834 -0.70 -48.04 31.81
N ASN A 835 -0.03 -48.93 31.06
CA ASN A 835 0.26 -50.29 31.45
C ASN A 835 1.66 -50.46 32.09
N CYS A 836 2.37 -49.35 32.37
CA CYS A 836 3.73 -49.37 32.91
C CYS A 836 3.75 -49.25 34.43
N VAL A 837 4.51 -50.08 35.15
CA VAL A 837 4.69 -49.97 36.62
C VAL A 837 5.37 -48.67 37.04
N ASN A 838 6.17 -48.08 36.15
CA ASN A 838 6.88 -46.82 36.41
C ASN A 838 5.97 -45.59 36.29
N ARG A 839 4.69 -45.73 35.90
CA ARG A 839 3.72 -44.63 35.85
C ARG A 839 2.82 -44.67 37.08
N ASP A 840 2.91 -43.62 37.88
CA ASP A 840 2.01 -43.38 39.00
C ASP A 840 0.57 -43.17 38.50
N GLU A 841 -0.40 -43.91 39.06
CA GLU A 841 -1.77 -43.90 38.55
C GLU A 841 -2.57 -42.66 38.92
N GLU A 842 -2.31 -42.08 40.09
CA GLU A 842 -3.04 -40.89 40.58
C GLU A 842 -2.50 -39.60 39.97
N THR A 843 -1.17 -39.49 39.83
CA THR A 843 -0.50 -38.25 39.37
C THR A 843 -0.15 -38.28 37.89
N GLY A 844 -0.01 -39.47 37.28
CA GLY A 844 0.44 -39.63 35.90
C GLY A 844 1.94 -39.37 35.68
N LEU A 845 2.71 -39.19 36.75
CA LEU A 845 4.15 -38.99 36.67
C LEU A 845 4.87 -40.32 36.41
N CYS A 846 5.79 -40.33 35.45
CA CYS A 846 6.71 -41.45 35.26
C CYS A 846 7.89 -41.32 36.22
N SER A 847 8.09 -42.29 37.12
CA SER A 847 9.17 -42.28 38.12
C SER A 847 10.56 -42.31 37.49
N GLU A 848 10.70 -42.94 36.33
CA GLU A 848 11.99 -43.11 35.64
C GLU A 848 12.35 -41.89 34.79
N GLN A 849 11.42 -41.39 33.98
CA GLN A 849 11.64 -40.25 33.09
C GLN A 849 11.40 -38.89 33.80
N ARG A 850 10.76 -38.91 34.98
CA ARG A 850 10.38 -37.73 35.78
C ARG A 850 9.55 -36.69 35.01
N VAL A 851 8.72 -37.15 34.09
CA VAL A 851 7.77 -36.32 33.31
C VAL A 851 6.35 -36.84 33.46
N LEU A 852 5.37 -35.96 33.27
CA LEU A 852 3.95 -36.33 33.25
C LEU A 852 3.61 -37.01 31.92
N THR A 853 2.91 -38.14 32.00
CA THR A 853 2.55 -38.98 30.84
C THR A 853 1.07 -39.36 30.87
N ALA A 854 0.43 -39.31 29.71
CA ALA A 854 -0.92 -39.80 29.52
C ALA A 854 -0.92 -41.34 29.45
N LYS A 855 -2.06 -41.98 29.78
CA LYS A 855 -2.18 -43.45 29.75
C LYS A 855 -1.98 -44.04 28.35
N ALA A 856 -2.28 -43.27 27.30
CA ALA A 856 -2.17 -43.69 25.90
C ALA A 856 -0.82 -43.33 25.25
N ASP A 857 0.08 -42.66 25.98
CA ASP A 857 1.41 -42.35 25.44
C ASP A 857 2.20 -43.65 25.22
N PRO A 858 2.99 -43.76 24.15
CA PRO A 858 3.82 -44.94 23.91
C PRO A 858 4.77 -45.21 25.08
N GLY A 859 5.05 -46.49 25.34
CA GLY A 859 6.04 -46.92 26.30
C GLY A 859 7.40 -46.29 25.98
N CYS A 860 8.18 -45.98 27.01
CA CYS A 860 9.55 -45.52 26.83
C CYS A 860 10.53 -46.69 26.92
N TRP A 861 11.82 -46.41 26.79
CA TRP A 861 12.88 -47.41 26.91
C TRP A 861 12.93 -48.14 28.26
N ALA A 862 12.33 -47.55 29.30
CA ALA A 862 12.20 -48.13 30.64
C ALA A 862 10.78 -48.64 30.92
N PHE A 863 10.02 -48.98 29.87
CA PHE A 863 8.69 -49.57 30.01
C PHE A 863 8.77 -50.94 30.68
N ILE A 864 7.97 -51.15 31.72
CA ILE A 864 7.83 -52.44 32.42
C ILE A 864 6.34 -52.68 32.62
N ALA A 865 5.81 -53.72 31.99
CA ALA A 865 4.37 -54.03 32.06
C ALA A 865 3.92 -54.33 33.50
N LYS A 866 2.76 -53.79 33.89
CA LYS A 866 2.03 -54.22 35.08
C LYS A 866 1.54 -55.65 34.84
N GLY A 867 2.00 -56.59 35.68
CA GLY A 867 1.61 -58.00 35.61
C GLY A 867 0.14 -58.25 35.90
#